data_AF-A0AAD5XLE7-F1
#
_entry.id   AF-A0AAD5XLE7-F1
#
_cell.length_a   1.000
_cell.length_b   1.000
_cell.length_c   1.000
_cell.angle_alpha   90.00
_cell.angle_beta   90.00
_cell.angle_gamma   90.00
#
_symmetry.space_group_name_H-M   'P 1'
#
loop_
_entity.id
_entity.type
_entity.pdbx_description
1 polymer ?
#
loop_
_entity_poly.entity_id
_entity_poly.type
_entity_poly.pdbx_seq_one_letter_code
_entity_poly.pdbx_strand_id
1 'polypeptide(L)'
;MQGGQHEVQYAQDEYGRPFIIVREGKQSRIRGLEAQKSHILAAKAVATILKTSLGPRGLDKILISPDGDITVTNDGATILSQMEVEHQIAKLLVQLSQSQDDEIGDGTTGVVVLAGALLEQAESLLDRGIHPIRVADGFERACNVAVQHLEKVADIIPIGEDAKETLLKTAKTSLGSKIVSKCHDQFAQMAVDAVLSVADLERKDVDFELIKIDGKMGGSLADSKLVYGVVVDKDMSHPQMPKEIRDAKIAILTCPFEPPKPKTKHKLDITSVEEYKKLQTYEREKFEEMVKQVKDAGANLVICQWGFDDEANHLLLQNKLPAVRWVGGPEIELIAIATNGRIVPRFEELSPQKLGHAGIVREISFGTTKDRMLVIEECANTRAVTLFCRGGNKMIIDEAKRSLHDAICVVRNLVRDNRIVYGGGAAEITCSLAVAAAADEISSVEQYAMRAFASALDAIPLALAENSGLSPIETLAEVKSRQATEGNSKLGIDCNYKGTNDMKEQHVFDPLISKRSQFLLATQLVKMILKIDDVISASEPNFLAAGYGSRLQRDIEGDESGRFTHLRGVAKALLPLQGEPLIGHWLRLFAQIGELPLDSIAEKDEKQFITFDPLVICNAANHVQFLSWAERTGFSADKIYNDGSTENSTRLGAVTDLSLAIKHFELTDAKKYKAVLVVAGDTLFLQDFSIKDFIQLANSKTRTTPHGLVASYRVARDIDTLKTGIIEVNVDDRVVARNWNIGAGSEEDNHSRVGYRVTSLMEKPDPSVTTSRLACPCFYYLPTESLPLVHEYVDESVRKGDGLEARDASGRLVAWLVKHYPVYTVSVSGRLDIGGLESYIAAENYLKN
;
A
#
# COMPACT_ATOMS: atom_id res chain seq x y z
N MET A 1 -4.15 24.51 -37.44
CA MET A 1 -4.32 23.97 -38.81
C MET A 1 -2.96 23.80 -39.48
N GLN A 2 -2.45 22.56 -39.49
CA GLN A 2 -1.56 21.98 -40.50
C GLN A 2 -1.86 20.48 -40.40
N GLY A 3 -2.51 19.92 -41.41
CA GLY A 3 -2.96 18.52 -41.40
C GLY A 3 -1.77 17.58 -41.60
N GLY A 4 -1.48 16.76 -40.59
CA GLY A 4 -0.59 15.61 -40.75
C GLY A 4 -1.33 14.51 -41.49
N GLN A 5 -1.02 14.31 -42.76
CA GLN A 5 -1.37 13.07 -43.45
C GLN A 5 -0.56 11.93 -42.83
N HIS A 6 -1.24 10.93 -42.27
CA HIS A 6 -0.59 9.71 -41.81
C HIS A 6 0.01 8.98 -43.01
N GLU A 7 1.34 8.80 -43.04
CA GLU A 7 2.01 7.93 -44.02
C GLU A 7 1.64 6.47 -43.74
N VAL A 8 0.73 5.94 -44.54
CA VAL A 8 0.40 4.51 -44.55
C VAL A 8 1.39 3.82 -45.48
N GLN A 9 2.29 2.99 -44.94
CA GLN A 9 3.15 2.13 -45.74
C GLN A 9 2.48 0.77 -45.99
N TYR A 10 2.36 0.42 -47.27
CA TYR A 10 1.89 -0.89 -47.71
C TYR A 10 3.10 -1.81 -47.92
N ALA A 11 3.11 -2.95 -47.22
CA ALA A 11 4.10 -4.01 -47.41
C ALA A 11 3.40 -5.32 -47.82
N GLN A 12 4.11 -6.19 -48.52
CA GLN A 12 3.61 -7.51 -48.95
C GLN A 12 4.45 -8.61 -48.31
N ASP A 13 3.80 -9.70 -47.89
CA ASP A 13 4.48 -10.92 -47.45
C ASP A 13 5.01 -11.75 -48.63
N GLU A 14 5.75 -12.84 -48.36
CA GLU A 14 6.30 -13.75 -49.37
C GLU A 14 5.20 -14.44 -50.22
N TYR A 15 3.93 -14.33 -49.84
CA TYR A 15 2.77 -14.86 -50.55
C TYR A 15 1.93 -13.77 -51.24
N GLY A 16 2.44 -12.54 -51.32
CA GLY A 16 1.83 -11.42 -52.04
C GLY A 16 0.59 -10.81 -51.37
N ARG A 17 0.35 -11.08 -50.08
CA ARG A 17 -0.77 -10.49 -49.35
C ARG A 17 -0.38 -9.12 -48.82
N PRO A 18 -1.12 -8.05 -49.17
CA PRO A 18 -0.84 -6.73 -48.63
C PRO A 18 -1.30 -6.65 -47.18
N PHE A 19 -0.43 -6.21 -46.29
CA PHE A 19 -0.79 -5.81 -44.93
C PHE A 19 -0.33 -4.38 -44.66
N ILE A 20 -1.08 -3.69 -43.82
CA ILE A 20 -0.92 -2.26 -43.56
C ILE A 20 -0.15 -2.11 -42.25
N ILE A 21 0.98 -1.41 -42.29
CA ILE A 21 1.70 -1.02 -41.07
C ILE A 21 1.20 0.37 -40.68
N VAL A 22 0.29 0.43 -39.70
CA VAL A 22 -0.20 1.68 -39.11
C VAL A 22 0.67 2.00 -37.89
N ARG A 23 1.26 3.20 -37.84
CA ARG A 23 1.92 3.71 -36.64
C ARG A 23 0.84 4.12 -35.64
N GLU A 24 0.61 3.29 -34.60
CA GLU A 24 -0.32 3.56 -33.49
C GLU A 24 0.03 4.90 -32.80
N GLY A 25 -1.00 5.64 -32.41
CA GLY A 25 -0.91 6.98 -31.78
C GLY A 25 -0.09 7.00 -30.49
N LYS A 26 0.44 8.17 -30.13
CA LYS A 26 1.37 8.37 -29.01
C LYS A 26 0.77 7.93 -27.66
N GLN A 27 1.06 6.69 -27.25
CA GLN A 27 1.28 6.37 -25.84
C GLN A 27 2.30 7.37 -25.26
N SER A 28 2.23 7.72 -23.97
CA SER A 28 3.33 8.42 -23.27
C SER A 28 4.50 7.46 -23.09
N ARG A 29 5.09 7.07 -24.22
CA ARG A 29 6.18 6.13 -24.32
C ARG A 29 7.48 6.90 -24.39
N ILE A 30 8.28 6.79 -23.34
CA ILE A 30 9.61 7.36 -23.29
C ILE A 30 10.57 6.29 -23.80
N ARG A 31 11.43 6.62 -24.78
CA ARG A 31 12.31 5.65 -25.45
C ARG A 31 13.78 6.03 -25.40
N GLY A 32 14.64 5.02 -25.42
CA GLY A 32 16.08 5.11 -25.58
C GLY A 32 16.75 5.93 -24.48
N LEU A 33 17.63 6.84 -24.90
CA LEU A 33 18.44 7.66 -23.99
C LEU A 33 17.60 8.59 -23.10
N GLU A 34 16.44 9.06 -23.60
CA GLU A 34 15.55 9.94 -22.84
C GLU A 34 14.92 9.20 -21.66
N ALA A 35 14.54 7.93 -21.85
CA ALA A 35 14.03 7.08 -20.76
C ALA A 35 15.10 6.88 -19.69
N GLN A 36 16.33 6.56 -20.12
CA GLN A 36 17.45 6.36 -19.20
C GLN A 36 17.79 7.62 -18.42
N LYS A 37 17.80 8.79 -19.05
CA LYS A 37 18.02 10.07 -18.36
C LYS A 37 16.91 10.38 -17.36
N SER A 38 15.66 10.15 -17.73
CA SER A 38 14.52 10.30 -16.82
C SER A 38 14.67 9.40 -15.58
N HIS A 39 15.08 8.15 -15.79
CA HIS A 39 15.34 7.18 -14.72
C HIS A 39 16.47 7.61 -13.79
N ILE A 40 17.58 8.07 -14.36
CA ILE A 40 18.73 8.57 -13.59
C ILE A 40 18.33 9.81 -12.78
N LEU A 41 17.58 10.74 -13.37
CA LEU A 41 17.12 11.94 -12.69
C LEU A 41 16.23 11.59 -11.49
N ALA A 42 15.27 10.68 -11.66
CA ALA A 42 14.42 10.21 -10.56
C ALA A 42 15.24 9.57 -9.44
N ALA A 43 16.21 8.71 -9.80
CA ALA A 43 17.07 8.06 -8.82
C ALA A 43 17.97 9.06 -8.05
N LYS A 44 18.53 10.04 -8.77
CA LYS A 44 19.35 11.12 -8.19
C LYS A 44 18.54 11.98 -7.22
N ALA A 45 17.28 12.27 -7.54
CA ALA A 45 16.39 13.02 -6.65
C ALA A 45 16.18 12.28 -5.31
N VAL A 46 15.87 10.98 -5.36
CA VAL A 46 15.70 10.14 -4.16
C VAL A 46 17.00 10.07 -3.35
N ALA A 47 18.14 9.83 -4.00
CA ALA A 47 19.43 9.79 -3.34
C ALA A 47 19.80 11.13 -2.67
N THR A 48 19.47 12.26 -3.30
CA THR A 48 19.72 13.60 -2.75
C THR A 48 18.90 13.87 -1.49
N ILE A 49 17.64 13.42 -1.46
CA ILE A 49 16.78 13.53 -0.26
C ILE A 49 17.42 12.77 0.91
N LEU A 50 17.90 11.56 0.68
CA LEU A 50 18.51 10.71 1.71
C LEU A 50 19.92 11.14 2.12
N LYS A 51 20.68 11.78 1.23
CA LYS A 51 22.08 12.17 1.46
C LYS A 51 22.28 12.96 2.77
N THR A 52 21.31 13.81 3.12
CA THR A 52 21.32 14.64 4.35
C THR A 52 21.15 13.85 5.65
N SER A 53 20.76 12.57 5.58
CA SER A 53 20.61 11.68 6.74
C SER A 53 21.83 10.76 6.93
N LEU A 54 22.85 10.84 6.07
CA LEU A 54 24.03 9.97 6.14
C LEU A 54 25.05 10.44 7.19
N GLY A 55 25.48 9.53 8.07
CA GLY A 55 26.58 9.73 9.02
C GLY A 55 26.16 10.24 10.40
N PRO A 56 27.11 10.38 11.35
CA PRO A 56 26.82 10.75 12.73
C PRO A 56 26.28 12.18 12.89
N ARG A 57 26.45 13.02 11.87
CA ARG A 57 25.90 14.39 11.78
C ARG A 57 24.72 14.48 10.81
N GLY A 58 24.18 13.34 10.38
CA GLY A 58 22.97 13.26 9.58
C GLY A 58 21.75 13.77 10.35
N LEU A 59 20.76 14.25 9.60
CA LEU A 59 19.51 14.79 10.15
C LEU A 59 18.34 13.84 9.92
N ASP A 60 17.47 13.75 10.92
CA ASP A 60 16.23 12.97 10.85
C ASP A 60 15.18 13.68 10.00
N LYS A 61 14.27 12.90 9.43
CA LYS A 61 13.15 13.41 8.63
C LYS A 61 11.83 13.18 9.34
N ILE A 62 10.95 14.18 9.25
CA ILE A 62 9.57 14.09 9.71
C ILE A 62 8.73 13.59 8.54
N LEU A 63 8.00 12.51 8.76
CA LEU A 63 7.12 11.87 7.80
C LEU A 63 5.72 11.83 8.41
N ILE A 64 4.74 12.21 7.62
CA ILE A 64 3.33 12.25 8.03
C ILE A 64 2.60 11.28 7.13
N SER A 65 2.02 10.23 7.71
CA SER A 65 1.23 9.28 6.94
C SER A 65 -0.08 9.92 6.46
N PRO A 66 -0.75 9.35 5.45
CA PRO A 66 -2.08 9.79 5.04
C PRO A 66 -3.11 9.76 6.19
N ASP A 67 -2.91 8.85 7.15
CA ASP A 67 -3.74 8.73 8.37
C ASP A 67 -3.41 9.81 9.43
N GLY A 68 -2.38 10.62 9.22
CA GLY A 68 -1.92 11.67 10.13
C GLY A 68 -0.93 11.21 11.21
N ASP A 69 -0.44 9.96 11.16
CA ASP A 69 0.59 9.48 12.07
C ASP A 69 1.94 10.12 11.73
N ILE A 70 2.58 10.70 12.75
CA ILE A 70 3.87 11.37 12.61
C ILE A 70 4.98 10.40 12.99
N THR A 71 5.91 10.16 12.07
CA THR A 71 7.15 9.43 12.30
C THR A 71 8.34 10.36 12.14
N VAL A 72 9.30 10.29 13.07
CA VAL A 72 10.59 10.98 12.94
C VAL A 72 11.67 9.92 12.95
N THR A 73 12.48 9.86 11.89
CA THR A 73 13.50 8.82 11.76
C THR A 73 14.69 9.25 10.91
N ASN A 74 15.85 8.64 11.20
CA ASN A 74 17.05 8.75 10.38
C ASN A 74 17.17 7.59 9.37
N ASP A 75 16.44 6.50 9.60
CA ASP A 75 16.62 5.26 8.86
C ASP A 75 16.15 5.38 7.39
N GLY A 76 17.06 5.08 6.46
CA GLY A 76 16.81 5.24 5.03
C GLY A 76 15.73 4.31 4.49
N ALA A 77 15.58 3.09 5.03
CA ALA A 77 14.54 2.17 4.61
C ALA A 77 13.16 2.67 5.04
N THR A 78 13.03 3.04 6.31
CA THR A 78 11.80 3.62 6.88
C THR A 78 11.41 4.94 6.19
N ILE A 79 12.39 5.80 5.89
CA ILE A 79 12.12 7.07 5.17
C ILE A 79 11.49 6.79 3.80
N LEU A 80 12.08 5.85 3.06
CA LEU A 80 11.62 5.53 1.70
C LEU A 80 10.31 4.74 1.68
N SER A 81 10.05 3.89 2.67
CA SER A 81 8.83 3.10 2.74
C SER A 81 7.59 3.95 3.06
N GLN A 82 7.78 5.03 3.80
CA GLN A 82 6.71 5.97 4.15
C GLN A 82 6.54 7.09 3.10
N MET A 83 7.53 7.29 2.24
CA MET A 83 7.44 8.27 1.16
C MET A 83 6.56 7.69 0.03
N GLU A 84 5.53 8.43 -0.37
CA GLU A 84 4.72 8.04 -1.53
C GLU A 84 5.47 8.35 -2.82
N VAL A 85 5.89 7.29 -3.52
CA VAL A 85 6.71 7.39 -4.72
C VAL A 85 5.91 6.92 -5.94
N GLU A 86 5.65 7.82 -6.88
CA GLU A 86 4.95 7.48 -8.13
C GLU A 86 5.89 6.83 -9.16
N HIS A 87 7.11 7.36 -9.30
CA HIS A 87 8.04 6.93 -10.35
C HIS A 87 8.58 5.52 -10.08
N GLN A 88 8.49 4.63 -11.08
CA GLN A 88 8.80 3.19 -10.91
C GLN A 88 10.25 2.93 -10.50
N ILE A 89 11.21 3.69 -11.03
CA ILE A 89 12.63 3.55 -10.64
C ILE A 89 12.86 3.95 -9.18
N ALA A 90 12.12 4.93 -8.69
CA ALA A 90 12.23 5.33 -7.31
C ALA A 90 11.60 4.25 -6.38
N LYS A 91 10.54 3.55 -6.82
CA LYS A 91 10.05 2.33 -6.13
C LYS A 91 11.10 1.22 -6.06
N LEU A 92 11.87 1.03 -7.13
CA LEU A 92 12.99 0.07 -7.13
C LEU A 92 14.07 0.47 -6.11
N LEU A 93 14.33 1.76 -5.91
CA LEU A 93 15.24 2.23 -4.85
C LEU A 93 14.67 2.01 -3.44
N VAL A 94 13.36 2.14 -3.25
CA VAL A 94 12.70 1.77 -1.98
C VAL A 94 12.94 0.30 -1.68
N GLN A 95 12.73 -0.58 -2.66
CA GLN A 95 12.97 -2.02 -2.52
C GLN A 95 14.45 -2.35 -2.27
N LEU A 96 15.38 -1.62 -2.90
CA LEU A 96 16.83 -1.77 -2.64
C LEU A 96 17.17 -1.47 -1.17
N SER A 97 16.64 -0.37 -0.63
CA SER A 97 16.85 0.02 0.76
C SER A 97 16.27 -1.02 1.72
N GLN A 98 15.05 -1.49 1.45
CA GLN A 98 14.39 -2.52 2.25
C GLN A 98 15.14 -3.86 2.20
N SER A 99 15.65 -4.26 1.03
CA SER A 99 16.41 -5.52 0.89
C SER A 99 17.70 -5.48 1.72
N GLN A 100 18.38 -4.32 1.78
CA GLN A 100 19.56 -4.13 2.62
C GLN A 100 19.21 -4.19 4.12
N ASP A 101 18.04 -3.66 4.52
CA ASP A 101 17.53 -3.74 5.88
C ASP A 101 17.21 -5.19 6.30
N ASP A 102 16.48 -5.92 5.45
CA ASP A 102 16.07 -7.29 5.74
C ASP A 102 17.27 -8.26 5.84
N GLU A 103 18.27 -8.12 4.95
CA GLU A 103 19.45 -9.01 4.95
C GLU A 103 20.48 -8.64 6.03
N ILE A 104 20.84 -7.36 6.11
CA ILE A 104 21.96 -6.88 6.94
C ILE A 104 21.46 -6.13 8.17
N GLY A 105 20.43 -5.29 8.01
CA GLY A 105 19.87 -4.42 9.06
C GLY A 105 20.66 -3.14 9.34
N ASP A 106 21.57 -2.78 8.43
CA ASP A 106 22.30 -1.50 8.47
C ASP A 106 22.75 -1.12 7.06
N GLY A 107 23.06 0.16 6.83
CA GLY A 107 23.52 0.67 5.54
C GLY A 107 22.40 0.98 4.54
N THR A 108 21.16 1.09 5.01
CA THR A 108 19.96 1.41 4.22
C THR A 108 20.10 2.74 3.47
N THR A 109 20.59 3.78 4.16
CA THR A 109 20.86 5.09 3.54
C THR A 109 22.05 5.04 2.57
N GLY A 110 23.12 4.33 2.95
CA GLY A 110 24.35 4.25 2.18
C GLY A 110 24.17 3.58 0.81
N VAL A 111 23.40 2.49 0.74
CA VAL A 111 23.17 1.75 -0.50
C VAL A 111 22.43 2.59 -1.55
N VAL A 112 21.48 3.42 -1.13
CA VAL A 112 20.71 4.29 -2.04
C VAL A 112 21.55 5.47 -2.52
N VAL A 113 22.36 6.08 -1.65
CA VAL A 113 23.29 7.15 -2.02
C VAL A 113 24.31 6.64 -3.03
N LEU A 114 24.86 5.43 -2.82
CA LEU A 114 25.79 4.81 -3.75
C LEU A 114 25.14 4.50 -5.11
N ALA A 115 23.92 3.94 -5.11
CA ALA A 115 23.19 3.67 -6.35
C ALA A 115 22.91 4.96 -7.15
N GLY A 116 22.51 6.04 -6.46
CA GLY A 116 22.32 7.36 -7.07
C GLY A 116 23.60 7.93 -7.68
N ALA A 117 24.73 7.83 -6.96
CA ALA A 117 26.03 8.27 -7.45
C ALA A 117 26.51 7.46 -8.66
N LEU A 118 26.30 6.14 -8.66
CA LEU A 118 26.62 5.28 -9.81
C LEU A 118 25.81 5.66 -11.05
N LEU A 119 24.51 5.95 -10.90
CA LEU A 119 23.66 6.40 -12.00
C LEU A 119 24.07 7.79 -12.53
N GLU A 120 24.44 8.71 -11.64
CA GLU A 120 24.97 10.02 -12.02
C GLU A 120 26.29 9.90 -12.81
N GLN A 121 27.21 9.04 -12.38
CA GLN A 121 28.43 8.78 -13.13
C GLN A 121 28.14 8.08 -14.47
N ALA A 122 27.15 7.18 -14.52
CA ALA A 122 26.72 6.54 -15.75
C ALA A 122 26.16 7.56 -16.76
N GLU A 123 25.37 8.55 -16.33
CA GLU A 123 24.85 9.62 -17.19
C GLU A 123 25.97 10.29 -18.00
N SER A 124 27.07 10.63 -17.32
CA SER A 124 28.23 11.28 -17.95
C SER A 124 28.90 10.42 -19.04
N LEU A 125 28.80 9.09 -18.92
CA LEU A 125 29.33 8.14 -19.90
C LEU A 125 28.35 7.93 -21.06
N LEU A 126 27.04 7.92 -20.78
CA LEU A 126 26.00 7.86 -21.80
C LEU A 126 26.05 9.10 -22.71
N ASP A 127 26.29 10.27 -22.14
CA ASP A 127 26.46 11.52 -22.89
C ASP A 127 27.69 11.51 -23.81
N ARG A 128 28.72 10.73 -23.47
CA ARG A 128 29.88 10.49 -24.33
C ARG A 128 29.64 9.41 -25.39
N GLY A 129 28.44 8.84 -25.46
CA GLY A 129 28.05 7.83 -26.43
C GLY A 129 28.47 6.40 -26.07
N ILE A 130 28.84 6.13 -24.82
CA ILE A 130 29.14 4.76 -24.37
C ILE A 130 27.83 4.00 -24.17
N HIS A 131 27.74 2.79 -24.72
CA HIS A 131 26.53 1.98 -24.63
C HIS A 131 26.20 1.57 -23.17
N PRO A 132 24.94 1.70 -22.70
CA PRO A 132 24.54 1.41 -21.30
C PRO A 132 24.98 0.04 -20.79
N ILE A 133 24.85 -1.01 -21.63
CA ILE A 133 25.28 -2.37 -21.28
C ILE A 133 26.79 -2.44 -20.99
N ARG A 134 27.62 -1.71 -21.75
CA ARG A 134 29.09 -1.68 -21.53
C ARG A 134 29.44 -0.96 -20.24
N VAL A 135 28.68 0.08 -19.88
CA VAL A 135 28.82 0.74 -18.57
C VAL A 135 28.46 -0.23 -17.45
N ALA A 136 27.36 -0.96 -17.59
CA ALA A 136 26.91 -1.95 -16.60
C ALA A 136 27.93 -3.09 -16.41
N ASP A 137 28.49 -3.65 -17.48
CA ASP A 137 29.52 -4.69 -17.42
C ASP A 137 30.82 -4.15 -16.75
N GLY A 138 31.21 -2.91 -17.07
CA GLY A 138 32.36 -2.25 -16.44
C GLY A 138 32.16 -1.98 -14.94
N PHE A 139 30.95 -1.59 -14.53
CA PHE A 139 30.61 -1.41 -13.11
C PHE A 139 30.61 -2.74 -12.35
N GLU A 140 30.10 -3.82 -12.94
CA GLU A 140 30.14 -5.16 -12.34
C GLU A 140 31.58 -5.63 -12.12
N ARG A 141 32.46 -5.41 -13.10
CA ARG A 141 33.90 -5.70 -12.97
C ARG A 141 34.57 -4.86 -11.89
N ALA A 142 34.27 -3.55 -11.83
CA ALA A 142 34.78 -2.66 -10.79
C ALA A 142 34.32 -3.08 -9.39
N CYS A 143 33.04 -3.44 -9.24
CA CYS A 143 32.47 -3.90 -7.98
C CYS A 143 33.17 -5.17 -7.47
N ASN A 144 33.45 -6.14 -8.36
CA ASN A 144 34.19 -7.35 -8.00
C ASN A 144 35.60 -7.04 -7.48
N VAL A 145 36.31 -6.08 -8.12
CA VAL A 145 37.62 -5.63 -7.64
C VAL A 145 37.52 -4.94 -6.27
N ALA A 146 36.52 -4.07 -6.09
CA ALA A 146 36.29 -3.38 -4.82
C ALA A 146 35.98 -4.37 -3.68
N VAL A 147 35.10 -5.34 -3.90
CA VAL A 147 34.75 -6.38 -2.92
C VAL A 147 35.97 -7.24 -2.55
N GLN A 148 36.75 -7.69 -3.54
CA GLN A 148 37.98 -8.44 -3.27
C GLN A 148 39.02 -7.61 -2.50
N HIS A 149 39.09 -6.30 -2.76
CA HIS A 149 39.97 -5.40 -2.02
C HIS A 149 39.49 -5.20 -0.58
N LEU A 150 38.18 -5.03 -0.35
CA LEU A 150 37.59 -4.97 1.00
C LEU A 150 37.95 -6.20 1.83
N GLU A 151 37.84 -7.40 1.25
CA GLU A 151 38.18 -8.65 1.94
C GLU A 151 39.66 -8.74 2.32
N LYS A 152 40.57 -8.09 1.56
CA LYS A 152 42.01 -8.05 1.86
C LYS A 152 42.38 -7.04 2.95
N VAL A 153 41.67 -5.91 3.02
CA VAL A 153 41.95 -4.84 4.00
C VAL A 153 41.19 -5.03 5.32
N ALA A 154 40.25 -5.97 5.37
CA ALA A 154 39.46 -6.26 6.55
C ALA A 154 40.32 -6.83 7.69
N ASP A 155 40.10 -6.32 8.90
CA ASP A 155 40.71 -6.85 10.12
C ASP A 155 39.78 -7.92 10.73
N ILE A 156 40.37 -8.98 11.29
CA ILE A 156 39.63 -10.07 11.95
C ILE A 156 39.60 -9.80 13.45
N ILE A 157 38.41 -9.80 14.05
CA ILE A 157 38.24 -9.73 15.50
C ILE A 157 38.15 -11.17 16.06
N PRO A 158 38.99 -11.56 17.02
CA PRO A 158 38.79 -12.83 17.72
C PRO A 158 37.51 -12.77 18.56
N ILE A 159 36.59 -13.72 18.35
CA ILE A 159 35.39 -13.87 19.18
C ILE A 159 35.80 -14.57 20.49
N GLY A 160 35.84 -13.82 21.60
CA GLY A 160 36.21 -14.25 22.95
C GLY A 160 35.79 -13.20 24.00
N GLU A 161 36.24 -13.28 25.26
CA GLU A 161 35.89 -12.29 26.29
C GLU A 161 36.32 -10.85 25.91
N ASP A 162 37.46 -10.71 25.22
CA ASP A 162 37.94 -9.45 24.67
C ASP A 162 37.10 -8.93 23.48
N ALA A 163 36.23 -9.76 22.89
CA ALA A 163 35.36 -9.37 21.78
C ALA A 163 34.24 -8.43 22.22
N LYS A 164 33.80 -8.52 23.48
CA LYS A 164 32.67 -7.72 23.99
C LYS A 164 32.92 -6.22 23.83
N GLU A 165 34.15 -5.77 24.09
CA GLU A 165 34.52 -4.37 23.93
C GLU A 165 34.46 -3.92 22.47
N THR A 166 34.89 -4.77 21.54
CA THR A 166 34.87 -4.46 20.11
C THR A 166 33.45 -4.48 19.55
N LEU A 167 32.63 -5.46 19.93
CA LEU A 167 31.20 -5.52 19.58
C LEU A 167 30.48 -4.25 20.05
N LEU A 168 30.80 -3.79 21.26
CA LEU A 168 30.26 -2.56 21.83
C LEU A 168 30.72 -1.33 21.04
N LYS A 169 31.99 -1.25 20.63
CA LYS A 169 32.47 -0.15 19.76
C LYS A 169 31.76 -0.12 18.41
N THR A 170 31.51 -1.28 17.79
CA THR A 170 30.76 -1.36 16.53
C THR A 170 29.30 -0.95 16.72
N ALA A 171 28.63 -1.45 17.77
CA ALA A 171 27.26 -1.06 18.08
C ALA A 171 27.13 0.45 18.35
N LYS A 172 28.11 1.06 19.03
CA LYS A 172 28.18 2.52 19.22
C LYS A 172 28.30 3.28 17.89
N THR A 173 29.08 2.75 16.94
CA THR A 173 29.23 3.37 15.63
C THR A 173 27.88 3.42 14.90
N SER A 174 27.14 2.31 14.87
CA SER A 174 25.80 2.23 14.27
C SER A 174 24.77 3.15 14.95
N LEU A 175 24.77 3.21 16.29
CA LEU A 175 23.85 4.07 17.06
C LEU A 175 24.21 5.56 17.01
N GLY A 176 25.43 5.90 16.60
CA GLY A 176 25.98 7.26 16.65
C GLY A 176 25.25 8.27 15.76
N SER A 177 24.58 7.81 14.70
CA SER A 177 23.83 8.63 13.74
C SER A 177 22.33 8.75 14.02
N LYS A 178 21.84 8.20 15.14
CA LYS A 178 20.40 8.14 15.46
C LYS A 178 20.04 9.04 16.65
N ILE A 179 18.75 9.26 16.91
CA ILE A 179 18.24 10.00 18.09
C ILE A 179 18.82 9.46 19.41
N VAL A 180 19.08 8.15 19.45
CA VAL A 180 19.65 7.43 20.59
C VAL A 180 21.10 7.82 20.88
N SER A 181 21.75 8.63 20.04
CA SER A 181 23.14 9.09 20.20
C SER A 181 23.43 9.71 21.58
N LYS A 182 22.45 10.30 22.29
CA LYS A 182 22.69 10.79 23.67
C LYS A 182 22.90 9.67 24.69
N CYS A 183 22.28 8.51 24.49
CA CYS A 183 22.33 7.35 25.39
C CYS A 183 22.94 6.12 24.71
N HIS A 184 23.75 6.31 23.66
CA HIS A 184 24.24 5.19 22.84
C HIS A 184 25.10 4.20 23.63
N ASP A 185 25.77 4.62 24.70
CA ASP A 185 26.56 3.71 25.55
C ASP A 185 25.69 2.61 26.18
N GLN A 186 24.56 3.00 26.76
CA GLN A 186 23.61 2.09 27.38
C GLN A 186 22.93 1.21 26.33
N PHE A 187 22.51 1.80 25.21
CA PHE A 187 21.84 1.07 24.14
C PHE A 187 22.78 0.08 23.43
N ALA A 188 24.05 0.43 23.22
CA ALA A 188 25.06 -0.47 22.69
C ALA A 188 25.30 -1.65 23.64
N GLN A 189 25.42 -1.39 24.95
CA GLN A 189 25.58 -2.44 25.95
C GLN A 189 24.37 -3.39 25.95
N MET A 190 23.15 -2.84 25.90
CA MET A 190 21.92 -3.61 25.84
C MET A 190 21.84 -4.48 24.58
N ALA A 191 22.17 -3.94 23.40
CA ALA A 191 22.16 -4.69 22.15
C ALA A 191 23.19 -5.84 22.16
N VAL A 192 24.40 -5.58 22.63
CA VAL A 192 25.46 -6.60 22.73
C VAL A 192 25.08 -7.69 23.73
N ASP A 193 24.60 -7.32 24.92
CA ASP A 193 24.21 -8.30 25.94
C ASP A 193 23.01 -9.14 25.48
N ALA A 194 22.03 -8.52 24.80
CA ALA A 194 20.89 -9.24 24.24
C ALA A 194 21.35 -10.28 23.20
N VAL A 195 22.16 -9.87 22.22
CA VAL A 195 22.64 -10.79 21.18
C VAL A 195 23.51 -11.89 21.75
N LEU A 196 24.45 -11.59 22.66
CA LEU A 196 25.31 -12.61 23.27
C LEU A 196 24.55 -13.61 24.15
N SER A 197 23.42 -13.20 24.75
CA SER A 197 22.58 -14.10 25.55
C SER A 197 21.85 -15.14 24.69
N VAL A 198 21.57 -14.79 23.43
CA VAL A 198 20.79 -15.61 22.50
C VAL A 198 21.68 -16.35 21.50
N ALA A 199 22.86 -15.81 21.20
CA ALA A 199 23.75 -16.31 20.17
C ALA A 199 24.24 -17.74 20.45
N ASP A 200 24.15 -18.59 19.43
CA ASP A 200 24.84 -19.86 19.39
C ASP A 200 26.21 -19.65 18.74
N LEU A 201 27.26 -19.59 19.57
CA LEU A 201 28.63 -19.34 19.11
C LEU A 201 29.22 -20.51 18.31
N GLU A 202 28.72 -21.73 18.49
CA GLU A 202 29.18 -22.89 17.72
C GLU A 202 28.62 -22.85 16.30
N ARG A 203 27.31 -22.55 16.18
CA ARG A 203 26.64 -22.40 14.89
C ARG A 203 26.89 -21.04 14.22
N LYS A 204 27.38 -20.06 14.98
CA LYS A 204 27.49 -18.64 14.60
C LYS A 204 26.16 -18.06 14.10
N ASP A 205 25.09 -18.38 14.80
CA ASP A 205 23.74 -17.96 14.44
C ASP A 205 23.06 -17.25 15.60
N VAL A 206 22.22 -16.28 15.27
CA VAL A 206 21.46 -15.48 16.23
C VAL A 206 20.02 -15.47 15.77
N ASP A 207 19.15 -16.03 16.59
CA ASP A 207 17.72 -16.07 16.34
C ASP A 207 17.05 -14.82 16.92
N PHE A 208 16.49 -13.97 16.07
CA PHE A 208 15.82 -12.75 16.50
C PHE A 208 14.45 -13.01 17.13
N GLU A 209 13.82 -14.16 16.89
CA GLU A 209 12.52 -14.48 17.52
C GLU A 209 12.64 -14.55 19.04
N LEU A 210 13.85 -14.82 19.56
CA LEU A 210 14.15 -14.87 20.99
C LEU A 210 14.43 -13.50 21.64
N ILE A 211 14.56 -12.44 20.82
CA ILE A 211 14.81 -11.07 21.28
C ILE A 211 13.57 -10.22 21.03
N LYS A 212 12.78 -9.99 22.08
CA LYS A 212 11.61 -9.10 21.99
C LYS A 212 12.04 -7.65 22.20
N ILE A 213 11.62 -6.75 21.32
CA ILE A 213 11.78 -5.30 21.53
C ILE A 213 10.41 -4.71 21.81
N ASP A 214 10.20 -4.25 23.04
CA ASP A 214 8.94 -3.62 23.44
C ASP A 214 9.21 -2.20 23.99
N GLY A 215 8.20 -1.36 24.03
CA GLY A 215 8.38 0.01 24.46
C GLY A 215 7.08 0.68 24.81
N LYS A 216 7.13 1.46 25.89
CA LYS A 216 5.95 2.08 26.50
C LYS A 216 6.25 3.53 26.84
N MET A 217 5.25 4.38 26.65
CA MET A 217 5.35 5.81 26.93
C MET A 217 5.62 6.10 28.41
N GLY A 218 6.37 7.18 28.63
CA GLY A 218 6.72 7.73 29.93
C GLY A 218 8.18 7.53 30.30
N GLY A 219 8.68 8.38 31.19
CA GLY A 219 10.09 8.42 31.55
C GLY A 219 10.96 9.00 30.44
N SER A 220 12.26 8.74 30.52
CA SER A 220 13.29 9.15 29.58
C SER A 220 13.87 7.94 28.84
N LEU A 221 14.62 8.19 27.76
CA LEU A 221 15.35 7.13 27.04
C LEU A 221 16.32 6.36 27.95
N ALA A 222 16.88 7.02 28.97
CA ALA A 222 17.82 6.41 29.92
C ALA A 222 17.16 5.38 30.86
N ASP A 223 15.82 5.42 30.99
CA ASP A 223 15.07 4.44 31.80
C ASP A 223 14.84 3.12 31.06
N SER A 224 15.31 3.01 29.82
CA SER A 224 15.25 1.78 29.03
C SER A 224 16.16 0.71 29.63
N LYS A 225 15.72 -0.55 29.64
CA LYS A 225 16.46 -1.63 30.29
C LYS A 225 16.37 -2.95 29.52
N LEU A 226 17.42 -3.74 29.60
CA LEU A 226 17.40 -5.14 29.20
C LEU A 226 16.79 -5.98 30.32
N VAL A 227 15.77 -6.76 29.99
CA VAL A 227 15.11 -7.70 30.89
C VAL A 227 15.50 -9.11 30.45
N TYR A 228 16.13 -9.87 31.35
CA TYR A 228 16.39 -11.29 31.16
C TYR A 228 15.11 -12.10 31.40
N GLY A 229 14.26 -12.13 30.38
CA GLY A 229 12.94 -12.75 30.40
C GLY A 229 11.98 -12.06 29.43
N VAL A 230 10.68 -12.10 29.74
CA VAL A 230 9.62 -11.63 28.84
C VAL A 230 8.81 -10.51 29.49
N VAL A 231 8.67 -9.39 28.78
CA VAL A 231 7.71 -8.31 29.11
C VAL A 231 6.46 -8.47 28.27
N VAL A 232 5.29 -8.34 28.88
CA VAL A 232 3.99 -8.46 28.23
C VAL A 232 3.15 -7.21 28.54
N ASP A 233 2.57 -6.58 27.52
CA ASP A 233 1.68 -5.41 27.69
C ASP A 233 0.28 -5.83 28.14
N LYS A 234 0.21 -6.49 29.30
CA LYS A 234 -1.02 -6.95 29.96
C LYS A 234 -0.91 -6.77 31.47
N ASP A 235 -2.05 -6.55 32.10
CA ASP A 235 -2.25 -6.54 33.53
C ASP A 235 -2.77 -7.90 34.05
N MET A 236 -2.82 -8.05 35.37
CA MET A 236 -3.47 -9.20 35.98
C MET A 236 -4.98 -9.15 35.71
N SER A 237 -5.61 -10.30 35.48
CA SER A 237 -7.01 -10.37 35.03
C SER A 237 -8.01 -9.80 36.01
N HIS A 238 -7.70 -9.76 37.30
CA HIS A 238 -8.54 -9.15 38.33
C HIS A 238 -7.72 -8.19 39.22
N PRO A 239 -8.22 -6.98 39.54
CA PRO A 239 -7.46 -5.97 40.30
C PRO A 239 -7.03 -6.38 41.71
N GLN A 240 -7.73 -7.36 42.31
CA GLN A 240 -7.41 -7.90 43.65
C GLN A 240 -6.37 -9.03 43.61
N MET A 241 -5.93 -9.47 42.42
CA MET A 241 -4.86 -10.46 42.32
C MET A 241 -3.52 -9.87 42.82
N PRO A 242 -2.62 -10.71 43.36
CA PRO A 242 -1.32 -10.26 43.80
C PRO A 242 -0.49 -9.73 42.62
N LYS A 243 0.21 -8.62 42.85
CA LYS A 243 1.03 -7.94 41.84
C LYS A 243 2.43 -8.50 41.69
N GLU A 244 2.89 -9.26 42.68
CA GLU A 244 4.20 -9.89 42.69
C GLU A 244 4.02 -11.36 43.09
N ILE A 245 4.61 -12.26 42.31
CA ILE A 245 4.58 -13.70 42.50
C ILE A 245 6.03 -14.17 42.48
N ARG A 246 6.46 -14.85 43.53
CA ARG A 246 7.80 -15.45 43.65
C ARG A 246 7.73 -16.95 43.44
N ASP A 247 8.77 -17.51 42.83
CA ASP A 247 8.86 -18.92 42.44
C ASP A 247 7.64 -19.35 41.60
N ALA A 248 7.43 -18.65 40.49
CA ALA A 248 6.29 -18.83 39.61
C ALA A 248 6.37 -20.15 38.81
N LYS A 249 5.39 -21.03 39.02
CA LYS A 249 5.04 -22.19 38.20
C LYS A 249 3.90 -21.83 37.27
N ILE A 250 4.23 -21.59 36.02
CA ILE A 250 3.37 -20.95 35.04
C ILE A 250 2.67 -22.01 34.19
N ALA A 251 1.34 -22.00 34.19
CA ALA A 251 0.52 -22.75 33.24
C ALA A 251 0.34 -21.91 31.97
N ILE A 252 0.88 -22.38 30.85
CA ILE A 252 0.80 -21.70 29.55
C ILE A 252 -0.29 -22.39 28.73
N LEU A 253 -1.40 -21.70 28.52
CA LEU A 253 -2.65 -22.26 27.99
C LEU A 253 -3.08 -21.57 26.70
N THR A 254 -3.50 -22.36 25.71
CA THR A 254 -4.15 -21.85 24.48
C THR A 254 -5.64 -22.17 24.42
N CYS A 255 -6.20 -22.76 25.47
CA CYS A 255 -7.65 -22.89 25.65
C CYS A 255 -8.23 -21.68 26.43
N PRO A 256 -9.45 -21.22 26.07
CA PRO A 256 -10.16 -20.21 26.84
C PRO A 256 -10.74 -20.80 28.13
N PHE A 257 -10.91 -19.96 29.16
CA PHE A 257 -11.74 -20.29 30.33
C PHE A 257 -13.20 -19.93 30.03
N GLU A 258 -13.82 -20.74 29.18
CA GLU A 258 -15.23 -20.66 28.79
C GLU A 258 -15.85 -22.06 28.81
N PRO A 259 -17.19 -22.17 28.97
CA PRO A 259 -17.86 -23.45 28.84
C PRO A 259 -17.57 -24.05 27.45
N PRO A 260 -17.29 -25.36 27.36
CA PRO A 260 -16.86 -25.99 26.12
C PRO A 260 -17.95 -25.89 25.05
N LYS A 261 -17.69 -25.08 24.02
CA LYS A 261 -18.58 -24.92 22.86
C LYS A 261 -18.15 -25.89 21.75
N PRO A 262 -19.08 -26.66 21.16
CA PRO A 262 -18.75 -27.46 19.98
C PRO A 262 -18.34 -26.55 18.82
N LYS A 263 -17.32 -26.96 18.04
CA LYS A 263 -16.88 -26.21 16.85
C LYS A 263 -17.91 -26.24 15.72
N THR A 264 -18.79 -27.24 15.71
CA THR A 264 -19.92 -27.33 14.78
C THR A 264 -21.06 -26.43 15.24
N LYS A 265 -21.82 -25.86 14.29
CA LYS A 265 -23.02 -25.09 14.60
C LYS A 265 -24.03 -26.00 15.31
N HIS A 266 -24.10 -25.88 16.64
CA HIS A 266 -25.05 -26.60 17.48
C HIS A 266 -26.01 -25.59 18.09
N LYS A 267 -27.31 -25.79 17.89
CA LYS A 267 -28.35 -25.06 18.62
C LYS A 267 -28.75 -25.93 19.81
N LEU A 268 -28.61 -25.38 21.01
CA LEU A 268 -29.04 -26.07 22.23
C LEU A 268 -30.48 -25.62 22.50
N ASP A 269 -31.44 -26.47 22.14
CA ASP A 269 -32.86 -26.20 22.33
C ASP A 269 -33.26 -26.57 23.76
N ILE A 270 -33.62 -25.56 24.56
CA ILE A 270 -34.05 -25.74 25.95
C ILE A 270 -35.57 -25.80 25.95
N THR A 271 -36.14 -26.97 26.26
CA THR A 271 -37.60 -27.19 26.21
C THR A 271 -38.26 -27.05 27.58
N SER A 272 -37.49 -27.19 28.66
CA SER A 272 -38.00 -27.15 30.03
C SER A 272 -37.18 -26.27 30.98
N VAL A 273 -37.82 -25.80 32.06
CA VAL A 273 -37.16 -25.02 33.12
C VAL A 273 -36.13 -25.85 33.89
N GLU A 274 -36.34 -27.17 33.97
CA GLU A 274 -35.40 -28.09 34.63
C GLU A 274 -34.09 -28.24 33.83
N GLU A 275 -34.19 -28.34 32.50
CA GLU A 275 -33.02 -28.36 31.60
C GLU A 275 -32.20 -27.07 31.72
N TYR A 276 -32.88 -25.92 31.82
CA TYR A 276 -32.21 -24.64 32.04
C TYR A 276 -31.39 -24.63 33.36
N LYS A 277 -31.98 -25.11 34.47
CA LYS A 277 -31.27 -25.23 35.75
C LYS A 277 -30.10 -26.22 35.70
N LYS A 278 -30.27 -27.34 34.98
CA LYS A 278 -29.19 -28.31 34.77
C LYS A 278 -28.04 -27.70 33.97
N LEU A 279 -28.34 -26.94 32.92
CA LEU A 279 -27.34 -26.23 32.12
C LEU A 279 -26.55 -25.23 32.97
N GLN A 280 -27.23 -24.42 33.77
CA GLN A 280 -26.57 -23.48 34.69
C GLN A 280 -25.67 -24.19 35.71
N THR A 281 -26.13 -25.32 36.25
CA THR A 281 -25.33 -26.10 37.21
C THR A 281 -24.11 -26.72 36.52
N TYR A 282 -24.28 -27.23 35.31
CA TYR A 282 -23.22 -27.78 34.48
C TYR A 282 -22.15 -26.74 34.12
N GLU A 283 -22.54 -25.53 33.74
CA GLU A 283 -21.58 -24.44 33.44
C GLU A 283 -20.71 -24.13 34.67
N ARG A 284 -21.34 -23.97 35.85
CA ARG A 284 -20.61 -23.74 37.10
C ARG A 284 -19.67 -24.88 37.45
N GLU A 285 -20.14 -26.13 37.38
CA GLU A 285 -19.32 -27.31 37.65
C GLU A 285 -18.13 -27.41 36.68
N LYS A 286 -18.32 -27.05 35.41
CA LYS A 286 -17.24 -27.05 34.41
C LYS A 286 -16.16 -26.02 34.72
N PHE A 287 -16.52 -24.81 35.16
CA PHE A 287 -15.52 -23.84 35.58
C PHE A 287 -14.74 -24.29 36.82
N GLU A 288 -15.44 -24.85 37.81
CA GLU A 288 -14.81 -25.42 39.00
C GLU A 288 -13.85 -26.56 38.64
N GLU A 289 -14.22 -27.42 37.69
CA GLU A 289 -13.38 -28.50 37.17
C GLU A 289 -12.11 -27.95 36.50
N MET A 290 -12.22 -26.96 35.61
CA MET A 290 -11.06 -26.35 34.93
C MET A 290 -10.09 -25.72 35.93
N VAL A 291 -10.59 -24.93 36.88
CA VAL A 291 -9.75 -24.27 37.90
C VAL A 291 -9.11 -25.31 38.81
N LYS A 292 -9.84 -26.38 39.14
CA LYS A 292 -9.29 -27.49 39.94
C LYS A 292 -8.17 -28.22 39.20
N GLN A 293 -8.31 -28.50 37.90
CA GLN A 293 -7.25 -29.14 37.10
C GLN A 293 -5.96 -28.31 37.10
N VAL A 294 -6.07 -26.98 36.98
CA VAL A 294 -4.92 -26.06 37.08
C VAL A 294 -4.24 -26.13 38.43
N LYS A 295 -5.03 -26.18 39.50
CA LYS A 295 -4.53 -26.24 40.88
C LYS A 295 -3.92 -27.60 41.20
N ASP A 296 -4.53 -28.69 40.75
CA ASP A 296 -4.05 -30.06 40.92
C ASP A 296 -2.73 -30.29 40.19
N ALA A 297 -2.50 -29.61 39.06
CA ALA A 297 -1.20 -29.59 38.39
C ALA A 297 -0.12 -28.84 39.18
N GLY A 298 -0.49 -28.03 40.18
CA GLY A 298 0.43 -27.28 41.03
C GLY A 298 0.93 -25.96 40.44
N ALA A 299 0.20 -25.39 39.48
CA ALA A 299 0.50 -24.06 38.93
C ALA A 299 0.16 -22.96 39.94
N ASN A 300 0.91 -21.86 39.89
CA ASN A 300 0.67 -20.67 40.72
C ASN A 300 0.43 -19.40 39.90
N LEU A 301 0.58 -19.45 38.57
CA LEU A 301 0.24 -18.39 37.65
C LEU A 301 -0.33 -19.03 36.38
N VAL A 302 -1.41 -18.45 35.87
CA VAL A 302 -2.04 -18.89 34.62
C VAL A 302 -1.86 -17.83 33.55
N ILE A 303 -1.33 -18.22 32.40
CA ILE A 303 -1.22 -17.36 31.24
C ILE A 303 -2.00 -17.99 30.10
N CYS A 304 -3.00 -17.26 29.61
CA CYS A 304 -3.87 -17.71 28.53
C CYS A 304 -3.78 -16.81 27.30
N GLN A 305 -3.83 -17.45 26.13
CA GLN A 305 -3.97 -16.75 24.86
C GLN A 305 -5.32 -16.04 24.72
N TRP A 306 -6.38 -16.68 25.21
CA TRP A 306 -7.75 -16.20 25.07
C TRP A 306 -8.26 -15.51 26.34
N GLY A 307 -9.47 -14.97 26.25
CA GLY A 307 -10.21 -14.39 27.36
C GLY A 307 -10.66 -15.38 28.41
N PHE A 308 -11.17 -14.82 29.51
CA PHE A 308 -11.84 -15.51 30.59
C PHE A 308 -13.27 -14.97 30.71
N ASP A 309 -14.23 -15.85 30.99
CA ASP A 309 -15.52 -15.43 31.52
C ASP A 309 -15.37 -14.87 32.94
N ASP A 310 -16.26 -13.95 33.32
CA ASP A 310 -16.18 -13.25 34.61
C ASP A 310 -16.33 -14.21 35.80
N GLU A 311 -17.17 -15.24 35.68
CA GLU A 311 -17.33 -16.29 36.69
C GLU A 311 -16.01 -17.06 36.91
N ALA A 312 -15.34 -17.45 35.82
CA ALA A 312 -14.05 -18.13 35.88
C ALA A 312 -12.97 -17.25 36.51
N ASN A 313 -12.94 -15.97 36.16
CA ASN A 313 -11.98 -15.00 36.72
C ASN A 313 -12.17 -14.83 38.24
N HIS A 314 -13.42 -14.80 38.71
CA HIS A 314 -13.72 -14.76 40.13
C HIS A 314 -13.33 -16.06 40.85
N LEU A 315 -13.55 -17.23 40.23
CA LEU A 315 -13.13 -18.53 40.79
C LEU A 315 -11.61 -18.66 40.87
N LEU A 316 -10.86 -18.16 39.88
CA LEU A 316 -9.40 -18.10 39.89
C LEU A 316 -8.90 -17.24 41.07
N LEU A 317 -9.51 -16.08 41.31
CA LEU A 317 -9.21 -15.22 42.44
C LEU A 317 -9.45 -15.92 43.79
N GLN A 318 -10.63 -16.55 43.97
CA GLN A 318 -10.96 -17.29 45.20
C GLN A 318 -9.97 -18.42 45.48
N ASN A 319 -9.48 -19.07 44.42
CA ASN A 319 -8.50 -20.14 44.51
C ASN A 319 -7.06 -19.66 44.66
N LYS A 320 -6.82 -18.34 44.73
CA LYS A 320 -5.50 -17.69 44.79
C LYS A 320 -4.62 -18.07 43.59
N LEU A 321 -5.21 -18.13 42.40
CA LEU A 321 -4.53 -18.34 41.13
C LEU A 321 -4.57 -17.03 40.32
N PRO A 322 -3.51 -16.23 40.38
CA PRO A 322 -3.30 -15.11 39.48
C PRO A 322 -3.36 -15.58 38.02
N ALA A 323 -4.01 -14.79 37.17
CA ALA A 323 -4.20 -15.15 35.79
C ALA A 323 -4.01 -13.93 34.87
N VAL A 324 -3.57 -14.20 33.65
CA VAL A 324 -3.35 -13.23 32.58
C VAL A 324 -4.09 -13.74 31.35
N ARG A 325 -4.95 -12.89 30.78
CA ARG A 325 -5.77 -13.20 29.59
C ARG A 325 -5.31 -12.40 28.39
N TRP A 326 -5.66 -12.85 27.19
CA TRP A 326 -5.39 -12.15 25.92
C TRP A 326 -3.90 -11.93 25.62
N VAL A 327 -3.05 -12.91 25.94
CA VAL A 327 -1.63 -12.86 25.59
C VAL A 327 -1.44 -13.23 24.12
N GLY A 328 -0.58 -12.49 23.40
CA GLY A 328 -0.35 -12.72 21.98
C GLY A 328 0.27 -14.10 21.70
N GLY A 329 0.04 -14.64 20.50
CA GLY A 329 0.64 -15.91 20.06
C GLY A 329 2.18 -15.92 20.16
N PRO A 330 2.88 -14.94 19.53
CA PRO A 330 4.34 -14.84 19.63
C PRO A 330 4.84 -14.66 21.07
N GLU A 331 4.08 -13.94 21.90
CA GLU A 331 4.43 -13.75 23.31
C GLU A 331 4.33 -15.06 24.11
N ILE A 332 3.34 -15.89 23.84
CA ILE A 332 3.18 -17.20 24.47
C ILE A 332 4.33 -18.14 24.12
N GLU A 333 4.77 -18.14 22.86
CA GLU A 333 5.91 -18.93 22.40
C GLU A 333 7.20 -18.47 23.10
N LEU A 334 7.43 -17.16 23.17
CA LEU A 334 8.54 -16.57 23.92
C LEU A 334 8.51 -16.93 25.42
N ILE A 335 7.34 -16.86 26.07
CA ILE A 335 7.18 -17.24 27.49
C ILE A 335 7.47 -18.73 27.67
N ALA A 336 6.99 -19.58 26.76
CA ALA A 336 7.26 -21.02 26.81
C ALA A 336 8.76 -21.32 26.72
N ILE A 337 9.46 -20.68 25.78
CA ILE A 337 10.91 -20.84 25.60
C ILE A 337 11.69 -20.31 26.81
N ALA A 338 11.32 -19.13 27.32
CA ALA A 338 11.97 -18.51 28.47
C ALA A 338 11.82 -19.37 29.74
N THR A 339 10.60 -19.83 30.01
CA THR A 339 10.26 -20.54 31.25
C THR A 339 10.49 -22.05 31.16
N ASN A 340 10.90 -22.55 29.99
CA ASN A 340 10.97 -23.97 29.64
C ASN A 340 9.64 -24.73 29.86
N GLY A 341 8.52 -24.02 29.73
CA GLY A 341 7.17 -24.55 29.83
C GLY A 341 6.67 -25.05 28.48
N ARG A 342 5.70 -25.98 28.50
CA ARG A 342 5.05 -26.46 27.28
C ARG A 342 3.70 -25.77 27.12
N ILE A 343 3.41 -25.30 25.92
CA ILE A 343 2.10 -24.75 25.58
C ILE A 343 1.07 -25.88 25.62
N VAL A 344 0.04 -25.73 26.46
CA VAL A 344 -1.00 -26.74 26.67
C VAL A 344 -2.31 -26.30 26.00
N PRO A 345 -2.86 -27.10 25.06
CA PRO A 345 -4.07 -26.75 24.34
C PRO A 345 -5.37 -27.15 25.04
N ARG A 346 -5.30 -28.04 26.03
CA ARG A 346 -6.46 -28.61 26.74
C ARG A 346 -6.16 -28.79 28.22
N PHE A 347 -7.12 -28.48 29.08
CA PHE A 347 -6.93 -28.56 30.53
C PHE A 347 -6.64 -29.98 31.03
N GLU A 348 -7.18 -31.02 30.37
CA GLU A 348 -6.96 -32.42 30.76
C GLU A 348 -5.52 -32.89 30.51
N GLU A 349 -4.78 -32.20 29.63
CA GLU A 349 -3.40 -32.51 29.34
C GLU A 349 -2.42 -31.80 30.29
N LEU A 350 -2.92 -30.96 31.19
CA LEU A 350 -2.09 -30.23 32.13
C LEU A 350 -1.44 -31.21 33.11
N SER A 351 -0.12 -31.08 33.25
CA SER A 351 0.67 -31.93 34.14
C SER A 351 1.80 -31.11 34.75
N PRO A 352 2.27 -31.44 35.97
CA PRO A 352 3.31 -30.67 36.65
C PRO A 352 4.60 -30.50 35.83
N GLN A 353 4.93 -31.47 34.96
CA GLN A 353 6.13 -31.47 34.12
C GLN A 353 6.04 -30.49 32.94
N LYS A 354 4.83 -30.05 32.58
CA LYS A 354 4.60 -29.12 31.46
C LYS A 354 4.60 -27.65 31.91
N LEU A 355 4.61 -27.39 33.21
CA LEU A 355 4.60 -26.04 33.75
C LEU A 355 5.94 -25.35 33.52
N GLY A 356 5.90 -24.08 33.15
CA GLY A 356 7.08 -23.22 33.07
C GLY A 356 7.52 -22.77 34.46
N HIS A 357 8.80 -22.43 34.62
CA HIS A 357 9.36 -21.90 35.86
C HIS A 357 10.00 -20.53 35.66
N ALA A 358 9.67 -19.58 36.53
CA ALA A 358 10.27 -18.25 36.62
C ALA A 358 10.44 -17.83 38.08
N GLY A 359 11.55 -17.20 38.43
CA GLY A 359 11.82 -16.77 39.80
C GLY A 359 10.87 -15.65 40.26
N ILE A 360 10.61 -14.66 39.41
CA ILE A 360 9.79 -13.50 39.76
C ILE A 360 8.87 -13.11 38.60
N VAL A 361 7.58 -12.98 38.89
CA VAL A 361 6.61 -12.33 37.99
C VAL A 361 6.02 -11.14 38.71
N ARG A 362 6.18 -9.95 38.12
CA ARG A 362 5.70 -8.69 38.71
C ARG A 362 4.96 -7.83 37.70
N GLU A 363 3.89 -7.21 38.18
CA GLU A 363 3.15 -6.17 37.47
C GLU A 363 3.82 -4.82 37.78
N ILE A 364 4.45 -4.21 36.77
CA ILE A 364 5.08 -2.90 36.88
C ILE A 364 4.08 -1.83 36.43
N SER A 365 3.79 -0.89 37.32
CA SER A 365 3.05 0.32 37.00
C SER A 365 4.00 1.44 36.60
N PHE A 366 3.70 2.14 35.50
CA PHE A 366 4.53 3.22 35.01
C PHE A 366 3.93 4.59 35.34
N GLY A 367 4.44 5.25 36.38
CA GLY A 367 4.14 6.65 36.70
C GLY A 367 2.67 6.96 36.99
N THR A 368 2.18 8.11 36.50
CA THR A 368 0.79 8.60 36.66
C THR A 368 -0.21 7.99 35.66
N THR A 369 0.28 7.32 34.62
CA THR A 369 -0.54 6.56 33.68
C THR A 369 -1.05 5.27 34.34
N LYS A 370 -2.31 4.91 34.10
CA LYS A 370 -2.91 3.66 34.60
C LYS A 370 -2.35 2.40 33.92
N ASP A 371 -1.46 2.57 32.95
CA ASP A 371 -0.87 1.49 32.19
C ASP A 371 0.09 0.65 33.06
N ARG A 372 -0.07 -0.66 32.94
CA ARG A 372 0.71 -1.66 33.66
C ARG A 372 1.18 -2.71 32.68
N MET A 373 2.37 -3.25 32.94
CA MET A 373 2.91 -4.36 32.15
C MET A 373 3.39 -5.45 33.09
N LEU A 374 3.25 -6.68 32.64
CA LEU A 374 3.77 -7.85 33.33
C LEU A 374 5.22 -8.06 32.92
N VAL A 375 6.09 -8.26 33.90
CA VAL A 375 7.50 -8.60 33.67
C VAL A 375 7.78 -9.94 34.34
N ILE A 376 8.27 -10.88 33.55
CA ILE A 376 8.69 -12.22 33.97
C ILE A 376 10.22 -12.23 33.95
N GLU A 377 10.84 -12.40 35.11
CA GLU A 377 12.29 -12.37 35.34
C GLU A 377 12.76 -13.69 36.00
N GLU A 378 14.07 -13.94 35.93
CA GLU A 378 14.71 -15.15 36.50
C GLU A 378 14.11 -16.45 35.93
N CYS A 379 13.91 -16.50 34.62
CA CYS A 379 13.39 -17.67 33.93
C CYS A 379 14.41 -18.82 33.90
N ALA A 380 13.92 -20.06 33.83
CA ALA A 380 14.77 -21.25 33.75
C ALA A 380 15.74 -21.25 32.56
N ASN A 381 15.35 -20.62 31.45
CA ASN A 381 16.18 -20.43 30.26
C ASN A 381 16.42 -18.94 30.03
N THR A 382 17.69 -18.52 30.09
CA THR A 382 18.11 -17.12 29.92
C THR A 382 18.25 -16.71 28.44
N ARG A 383 17.97 -17.61 27.50
CA ARG A 383 18.12 -17.35 26.05
C ARG A 383 17.03 -16.47 25.45
N ALA A 384 15.91 -16.23 26.15
CA ALA A 384 14.87 -15.32 25.72
C ALA A 384 15.00 -14.01 26.50
N VAL A 385 15.16 -12.90 25.79
CA VAL A 385 15.42 -11.58 26.38
C VAL A 385 14.46 -10.54 25.80
N THR A 386 14.11 -9.55 26.63
CA THR A 386 13.28 -8.44 26.19
C THR A 386 14.02 -7.12 26.40
N LEU A 387 14.18 -6.37 25.32
CA LEU A 387 14.65 -4.99 25.33
C LEU A 387 13.44 -4.08 25.55
N PHE A 388 13.40 -3.42 26.71
CA PHE A 388 12.29 -2.56 27.08
C PHE A 388 12.68 -1.08 26.96
N CYS A 389 12.10 -0.42 25.97
CA CYS A 389 12.34 1.00 25.65
C CYS A 389 11.36 1.92 26.37
N ARG A 390 11.90 3.01 26.92
CA ARG A 390 11.13 4.10 27.54
C ARG A 390 11.38 5.40 26.80
N GLY A 391 10.43 6.32 26.84
CA GLY A 391 10.56 7.60 26.16
C GLY A 391 9.41 8.54 26.44
N GLY A 392 9.67 9.84 26.36
CA GLY A 392 8.68 10.87 26.66
C GLY A 392 7.55 10.95 25.63
N ASN A 393 7.78 10.51 24.39
CA ASN A 393 6.81 10.52 23.31
C ASN A 393 6.91 9.23 22.48
N LYS A 394 5.80 8.82 21.87
CA LYS A 394 5.72 7.62 21.01
C LYS A 394 6.74 7.66 19.88
N MET A 395 6.91 8.80 19.21
CA MET A 395 7.88 8.97 18.12
C MET A 395 9.31 8.60 18.51
N ILE A 396 9.73 9.00 19.72
CA ILE A 396 11.07 8.72 20.24
C ILE A 396 11.22 7.22 20.56
N ILE A 397 10.15 6.59 21.06
CA ILE A 397 10.16 5.17 21.40
C ILE A 397 10.24 4.33 20.12
N ASP A 398 9.42 4.65 19.13
CA ASP A 398 9.42 3.93 17.85
C ASP A 398 10.78 4.05 17.16
N GLU A 399 11.41 5.23 17.20
CA GLU A 399 12.78 5.40 16.69
C GLU A 399 13.83 4.69 17.53
N ALA A 400 13.69 4.67 18.86
CA ALA A 400 14.60 3.93 19.73
C ALA A 400 14.51 2.41 19.51
N LYS A 401 13.32 1.88 19.24
CA LYS A 401 13.12 0.47 18.87
C LYS A 401 13.84 0.14 17.56
N ARG A 402 13.69 0.98 16.53
CA ARG A 402 14.42 0.82 15.26
C ARG A 402 15.92 0.90 15.44
N SER A 403 16.40 1.90 16.18
CA SER A 403 17.83 2.06 16.46
C SER A 403 18.43 0.84 17.19
N LEU A 404 17.68 0.24 18.12
CA LEU A 404 18.11 -1.01 18.75
C LEU A 404 18.13 -2.18 17.77
N HIS A 405 17.12 -2.29 16.91
CA HIS A 405 17.09 -3.32 15.87
C HIS A 405 18.33 -3.23 14.97
N ASP A 406 18.67 -2.04 14.47
CA ASP A 406 19.88 -1.80 13.67
C ASP A 406 21.15 -2.26 14.42
N ALA A 407 21.27 -1.88 15.70
CA ALA A 407 22.42 -2.26 16.52
C ALA A 407 22.52 -3.78 16.75
N ILE A 408 21.40 -4.45 17.00
CA ILE A 408 21.33 -5.92 17.16
C ILE A 408 21.72 -6.61 15.86
N CYS A 409 21.24 -6.11 14.71
CA CYS A 409 21.61 -6.57 13.38
C CYS A 409 23.12 -6.46 13.13
N VAL A 410 23.73 -5.33 13.46
CA VAL A 410 25.18 -5.12 13.35
C VAL A 410 25.96 -6.09 14.24
N VAL A 411 25.54 -6.31 15.48
CA VAL A 411 26.21 -7.27 16.38
C VAL A 411 26.03 -8.71 15.88
N ARG A 412 24.84 -9.10 15.41
CA ARG A 412 24.59 -10.40 14.76
C ARG A 412 25.54 -10.61 13.58
N ASN A 413 25.72 -9.59 12.75
CA ASN A 413 26.57 -9.67 11.58
C ASN A 413 28.03 -9.99 11.96
N LEU A 414 28.51 -9.47 13.09
CA LEU A 414 29.83 -9.78 13.64
C LEU A 414 29.94 -11.18 14.25
N VAL A 415 28.85 -11.72 14.81
CA VAL A 415 28.80 -13.12 15.26
C VAL A 415 28.90 -14.08 14.07
N ARG A 416 28.20 -13.77 12.97
CA ARG A 416 28.23 -14.55 11.72
C ARG A 416 29.59 -14.45 11.01
N ASP A 417 30.08 -13.24 10.81
CA ASP A 417 31.36 -12.93 10.18
C ASP A 417 32.15 -11.93 11.02
N ASN A 418 33.25 -12.37 11.61
CA ASN A 418 34.04 -11.59 12.56
C ASN A 418 35.02 -10.61 11.90
N ARG A 419 34.84 -10.33 10.61
CA ARG A 419 35.63 -9.37 9.85
C ARG A 419 35.00 -7.98 9.89
N ILE A 420 35.83 -6.99 10.18
CA ILE A 420 35.46 -5.57 10.18
C ILE A 420 36.27 -4.78 9.18
N VAL A 421 35.67 -3.69 8.72
CA VAL A 421 36.33 -2.62 7.97
C VAL A 421 36.15 -1.30 8.70
N TYR A 422 36.95 -0.33 8.30
CA TYR A 422 36.95 0.99 8.91
C TYR A 422 35.92 1.88 8.23
N GLY A 423 35.04 2.48 9.03
CA GLY A 423 33.95 3.34 8.55
C GLY A 423 34.44 4.74 8.17
N GLY A 424 33.60 5.75 8.36
CA GLY A 424 33.96 7.15 8.08
C GLY A 424 34.35 7.42 6.61
N GLY A 425 33.91 6.59 5.68
CA GLY A 425 34.29 6.66 4.27
C GLY A 425 35.65 6.03 3.93
N ALA A 426 36.40 5.50 4.91
CA ALA A 426 37.73 4.94 4.68
C ALA A 426 37.69 3.71 3.76
N ALA A 427 36.69 2.82 3.98
CA ALA A 427 36.43 1.65 3.15
C ALA A 427 36.13 2.01 1.69
N GLU A 428 35.36 3.07 1.44
CA GLU A 428 35.03 3.55 0.10
C GLU A 428 36.24 4.20 -0.60
N ILE A 429 37.02 5.02 0.11
CA ILE A 429 38.22 5.67 -0.45
C ILE A 429 39.26 4.63 -0.86
N THR A 430 39.52 3.63 0.00
CA THR A 430 40.53 2.60 -0.32
C THR A 430 40.10 1.76 -1.53
N CYS A 431 38.80 1.48 -1.67
CA CYS A 431 38.26 0.81 -2.84
C CYS A 431 38.32 1.68 -4.09
N SER A 432 38.05 2.99 -3.97
CA SER A 432 38.17 3.93 -5.08
C SER A 432 39.58 3.93 -5.65
N LEU A 433 40.61 3.97 -4.78
CA LEU A 433 42.02 3.90 -5.19
C LEU A 433 42.36 2.57 -5.86
N ALA A 434 41.92 1.44 -5.29
CA ALA A 434 42.18 0.11 -5.85
C ALA A 434 41.51 -0.10 -7.21
N VAL A 435 40.26 0.34 -7.37
CA VAL A 435 39.52 0.27 -8.64
C VAL A 435 40.15 1.21 -9.68
N ALA A 436 40.59 2.41 -9.29
CA ALA A 436 41.28 3.32 -10.19
C ALA A 436 42.59 2.74 -10.72
N ALA A 437 43.40 2.12 -9.85
CA ALA A 437 44.63 1.43 -10.26
C ALA A 437 44.33 0.25 -11.20
N ALA A 438 43.31 -0.56 -10.91
CA ALA A 438 42.89 -1.66 -11.80
C ALA A 438 42.34 -1.15 -13.14
N ALA A 439 41.76 0.05 -13.18
CA ALA A 439 41.29 0.66 -14.43
C ALA A 439 42.46 1.08 -15.33
N ASP A 440 43.61 1.45 -14.77
CA ASP A 440 44.79 1.84 -15.56
C ASP A 440 45.43 0.65 -16.31
N GLU A 441 45.25 -0.57 -15.80
CA GLU A 441 45.71 -1.81 -16.45
C GLU A 441 44.84 -2.21 -17.66
N ILE A 442 43.63 -1.66 -17.77
CA ILE A 442 42.67 -2.04 -18.82
C ILE A 442 42.72 -1.03 -19.97
N SER A 443 42.94 -1.53 -21.18
CA SER A 443 43.01 -0.71 -22.40
C SER A 443 41.69 -0.60 -23.16
N SER A 444 40.60 -1.21 -22.67
CA SER A 444 39.29 -1.21 -23.32
C SER A 444 38.39 -0.06 -22.84
N VAL A 445 37.24 0.14 -23.50
CA VAL A 445 36.23 1.17 -23.12
C VAL A 445 35.73 0.99 -21.68
N GLU A 446 35.84 -0.23 -21.13
CA GLU A 446 35.50 -0.54 -19.72
C GLU A 446 36.34 0.28 -18.73
N GLN A 447 37.54 0.74 -19.11
CA GLN A 447 38.36 1.62 -18.29
C GLN A 447 37.60 2.86 -17.82
N TYR A 448 36.81 3.48 -18.70
CA TYR A 448 36.03 4.67 -18.34
C TYR A 448 34.91 4.36 -17.36
N ALA A 449 34.26 3.20 -17.52
CA ALA A 449 33.25 2.71 -16.58
C ALA A 449 33.85 2.39 -15.21
N MET A 450 35.04 1.76 -15.16
CA MET A 450 35.71 1.49 -13.89
C MET A 450 36.17 2.77 -13.17
N ARG A 451 36.69 3.75 -13.90
CA ARG A 451 37.01 5.07 -13.33
C ARG A 451 35.76 5.80 -12.82
N ALA A 452 34.65 5.73 -13.56
CA ALA A 452 33.37 6.28 -13.12
C ALA A 452 32.86 5.59 -11.84
N PHE A 453 33.01 4.27 -11.72
CA PHE A 453 32.70 3.54 -10.49
C PHE A 453 33.58 4.00 -9.32
N ALA A 454 34.89 4.16 -9.54
CA ALA A 454 35.81 4.68 -8.53
C ALA A 454 35.42 6.09 -8.06
N SER A 455 35.00 6.97 -8.98
CA SER A 455 34.48 8.31 -8.64
C SER A 455 33.14 8.24 -7.91
N ALA A 456 32.27 7.27 -8.22
CA ALA A 456 31.00 7.10 -7.51
C ALA A 456 31.20 6.68 -6.04
N LEU A 457 32.22 5.87 -5.74
CA LEU A 457 32.58 5.50 -4.36
C LEU A 457 32.94 6.72 -3.51
N ASP A 458 33.51 7.78 -4.10
CA ASP A 458 33.83 9.02 -3.40
C ASP A 458 32.56 9.78 -2.92
N ALA A 459 31.37 9.42 -3.40
CA ALA A 459 30.12 10.10 -3.00
C ALA A 459 29.79 9.94 -1.50
N ILE A 460 30.11 8.80 -0.90
CA ILE A 460 29.90 8.53 0.53
C ILE A 460 30.78 9.44 1.41
N PRO A 461 32.12 9.46 1.27
CA PRO A 461 32.96 10.36 2.06
C PRO A 461 32.66 11.85 1.77
N LEU A 462 32.27 12.21 0.54
CA LEU A 462 31.82 13.58 0.22
C LEU A 462 30.56 13.95 1.01
N ALA A 463 29.56 13.07 1.03
CA ALA A 463 28.33 13.29 1.80
C ALA A 463 28.61 13.38 3.31
N LEU A 464 29.49 12.54 3.84
CA LEU A 464 29.90 12.59 5.24
C LEU A 464 30.59 13.92 5.60
N ALA A 465 31.50 14.41 4.75
CA ALA A 465 32.16 15.69 4.95
C ALA A 465 31.17 16.86 4.89
N GLU A 466 30.27 16.85 3.89
CA GLU A 466 29.24 17.87 3.70
C GLU A 466 28.29 17.96 4.90
N ASN A 467 27.76 16.82 5.36
CA ASN A 467 26.88 16.77 6.54
C ASN A 467 27.61 17.16 7.83
N SER A 468 28.94 17.04 7.87
CA SER A 468 29.75 17.45 9.02
C SER A 468 30.10 18.94 9.00
N GLY A 469 29.79 19.67 7.92
CA GLY A 469 30.18 21.06 7.71
C GLY A 469 31.64 21.27 7.29
N LEU A 470 32.33 20.19 6.87
CA LEU A 470 33.68 20.25 6.33
C LEU A 470 33.65 20.58 4.84
N SER A 471 34.74 21.13 4.31
CA SER A 471 34.94 21.31 2.86
C SER A 471 35.07 19.95 2.18
N PRO A 472 34.08 19.46 1.40
CA PRO A 472 34.06 18.07 0.95
C PRO A 472 35.23 17.74 0.03
N ILE A 473 35.56 18.66 -0.88
CA ILE A 473 36.60 18.46 -1.90
C ILE A 473 37.99 18.46 -1.26
N GLU A 474 38.29 19.44 -0.40
CA GLU A 474 39.60 19.55 0.26
C GLU A 474 39.84 18.37 1.20
N THR A 475 38.85 18.03 2.03
CA THR A 475 38.95 16.94 3.01
C THR A 475 39.13 15.60 2.31
N LEU A 476 38.34 15.32 1.26
CA LEU A 476 38.50 14.08 0.50
C LEU A 476 39.86 14.01 -0.20
N ALA A 477 40.30 15.09 -0.84
CA ALA A 477 41.58 15.14 -1.53
C ALA A 477 42.76 14.89 -0.58
N GLU A 478 42.72 15.49 0.62
CA GLU A 478 43.71 15.27 1.67
C GLU A 478 43.75 13.81 2.12
N VAL A 479 42.61 13.25 2.54
CA VAL A 479 42.53 11.88 3.06
C VAL A 479 42.90 10.86 1.98
N LYS A 480 42.43 11.06 0.74
CA LYS A 480 42.74 10.19 -0.41
C LYS A 480 44.23 10.22 -0.77
N SER A 481 44.85 11.41 -0.75
CA SER A 481 46.30 11.57 -0.96
C SER A 481 47.12 10.87 0.12
N ARG A 482 46.70 10.99 1.39
CA ARG A 482 47.35 10.32 2.52
C ARG A 482 47.19 8.81 2.45
N GLN A 483 45.99 8.29 2.17
CA GLN A 483 45.80 6.85 1.95
C GLN A 483 46.71 6.30 0.86
N ALA A 484 46.84 7.01 -0.26
CA ALA A 484 47.68 6.59 -1.38
C ALA A 484 49.19 6.64 -1.06
N THR A 485 49.64 7.64 -0.28
CA THR A 485 51.06 7.83 0.06
C THR A 485 51.51 6.93 1.21
N GLU A 486 50.68 6.81 2.25
CA GLU A 486 50.98 6.04 3.47
C GLU A 486 50.62 4.56 3.32
N GLY A 487 49.77 4.19 2.35
CA GLY A 487 49.24 2.83 2.20
C GLY A 487 48.31 2.40 3.34
N ASN A 488 47.76 3.36 4.10
CA ASN A 488 46.92 3.12 5.27
C ASN A 488 45.43 3.17 4.91
N SER A 489 44.77 2.02 4.83
CA SER A 489 43.33 1.89 4.52
C SER A 489 42.38 2.40 5.63
N LYS A 490 42.92 2.81 6.78
CA LYS A 490 42.14 3.21 7.97
C LYS A 490 41.78 4.69 8.00
N LEU A 491 42.35 5.49 7.11
CA LEU A 491 42.16 6.94 7.13
C LEU A 491 40.79 7.32 6.54
N GLY A 492 39.93 7.94 7.33
CA GLY A 492 38.59 8.38 6.93
C GLY A 492 38.34 9.85 7.20
N ILE A 493 37.09 10.27 6.97
CA ILE A 493 36.61 11.62 7.24
C ILE A 493 36.33 11.76 8.75
N ASP A 494 36.93 12.78 9.37
CA ASP A 494 36.71 13.08 10.79
C ASP A 494 35.42 13.89 10.99
N CYS A 495 34.28 13.22 11.02
CA CYS A 495 32.97 13.86 11.22
C CYS A 495 32.79 14.49 12.62
N ASN A 496 33.63 14.13 13.58
CA ASN A 496 33.49 14.52 14.98
C ASN A 496 34.54 15.54 15.45
N TYR A 497 35.43 16.01 14.57
CA TYR A 497 36.48 16.97 14.88
C TYR A 497 37.40 16.50 16.03
N LYS A 498 37.73 15.20 16.06
CA LYS A 498 38.66 14.62 17.04
C LYS A 498 40.13 14.93 16.72
N GLY A 499 40.43 15.40 15.51
CA GLY A 499 41.77 15.82 15.09
C GLY A 499 42.66 14.69 14.55
N THR A 500 42.12 13.48 14.39
CA THR A 500 42.79 12.33 13.73
C THR A 500 41.90 11.79 12.62
N ASN A 501 42.47 11.40 11.48
CA ASN A 501 41.73 10.72 10.41
C ASN A 501 41.74 9.21 10.58
N ASP A 502 42.48 8.63 11.53
CA ASP A 502 42.54 7.18 11.69
C ASP A 502 41.27 6.65 12.38
N MET A 503 40.44 5.94 11.62
CA MET A 503 39.18 5.40 12.10
C MET A 503 39.37 4.28 13.14
N LYS A 504 40.54 3.62 13.17
CA LYS A 504 40.89 2.65 14.21
C LYS A 504 41.06 3.33 15.56
N GLU A 505 41.78 4.45 15.58
CA GLU A 505 41.98 5.27 16.78
C GLU A 505 40.65 5.90 17.24
N GLN A 506 39.81 6.30 16.29
CA GLN A 506 38.48 6.84 16.59
C GLN A 506 37.45 5.77 17.02
N HIS A 507 37.76 4.48 16.85
CA HIS A 507 36.88 3.33 17.08
C HIS A 507 35.62 3.30 16.21
N VAL A 508 35.76 3.67 14.93
CA VAL A 508 34.67 3.66 13.95
C VAL A 508 34.79 2.39 13.10
N PHE A 509 33.90 1.43 13.37
CA PHE A 509 33.93 0.10 12.75
C PHE A 509 32.62 -0.21 12.05
N ASP A 510 32.72 -0.76 10.84
CA ASP A 510 31.60 -1.29 10.06
C ASP A 510 31.83 -2.79 9.80
N PRO A 511 30.80 -3.65 9.89
CA PRO A 511 30.93 -5.05 9.49
C PRO A 511 31.25 -5.18 8.00
N LEU A 512 32.21 -6.04 7.63
CA LEU A 512 32.57 -6.28 6.23
C LEU A 512 31.37 -6.72 5.39
N ILE A 513 30.52 -7.58 5.96
CA ILE A 513 29.32 -8.10 5.28
C ILE A 513 28.37 -6.97 4.86
N SER A 514 28.26 -5.90 5.66
CA SER A 514 27.42 -4.74 5.36
C SER A 514 27.92 -4.00 4.13
N LYS A 515 29.20 -3.60 4.11
CA LYS A 515 29.80 -2.88 2.98
C LYS A 515 29.81 -3.71 1.70
N ARG A 516 30.10 -5.01 1.81
CA ARG A 516 30.06 -5.94 0.67
C ARG A 516 28.66 -6.00 0.06
N SER A 517 27.63 -6.14 0.90
CA SER A 517 26.23 -6.17 0.44
C SER A 517 25.83 -4.87 -0.25
N GLN A 518 26.16 -3.71 0.34
CA GLN A 518 25.86 -2.39 -0.23
C GLN A 518 26.45 -2.23 -1.64
N PHE A 519 27.71 -2.63 -1.85
CA PHE A 519 28.35 -2.51 -3.17
C PHE A 519 27.69 -3.43 -4.21
N LEU A 520 27.38 -4.67 -3.82
CA LEU A 520 26.75 -5.64 -4.72
C LEU A 520 25.33 -5.23 -5.10
N LEU A 521 24.48 -4.93 -4.11
CA LEU A 521 23.08 -4.58 -4.33
C LEU A 521 22.93 -3.27 -5.13
N ALA A 522 23.71 -2.24 -4.81
CA ALA A 522 23.70 -0.99 -5.56
C ALA A 522 24.10 -1.23 -7.03
N THR A 523 25.17 -1.99 -7.27
CA THR A 523 25.65 -2.28 -8.63
C THR A 523 24.62 -3.09 -9.43
N GLN A 524 23.99 -4.09 -8.80
CA GLN A 524 22.96 -4.91 -9.43
C GLN A 524 21.72 -4.09 -9.81
N LEU A 525 21.26 -3.20 -8.93
CA LEU A 525 20.13 -2.33 -9.25
C LEU A 525 20.47 -1.40 -10.42
N VAL A 526 21.65 -0.76 -10.40
CA VAL A 526 22.10 0.13 -11.48
C VAL A 526 22.16 -0.61 -12.82
N LYS A 527 22.68 -1.84 -12.83
CA LYS A 527 22.68 -2.71 -14.01
C LYS A 527 21.27 -3.02 -14.52
N MET A 528 20.29 -3.19 -13.64
CA MET A 528 18.89 -3.39 -14.03
C MET A 528 18.30 -2.12 -14.64
N ILE A 529 18.52 -0.95 -14.01
CA ILE A 529 17.99 0.34 -14.48
C ILE A 529 18.57 0.70 -15.84
N LEU A 530 19.89 0.55 -16.04
CA LEU A 530 20.54 0.87 -17.32
C LEU A 530 20.10 -0.04 -18.48
N LYS A 531 19.50 -1.20 -18.20
CA LYS A 531 18.93 -2.09 -19.22
C LYS A 531 17.52 -1.69 -19.65
N ILE A 532 16.86 -0.78 -18.94
CA ILE A 532 15.53 -0.28 -19.29
C ILE A 532 15.71 0.86 -20.30
N ASP A 533 15.25 0.65 -21.52
CA ASP A 533 15.28 1.64 -22.60
C ASP A 533 13.89 2.10 -23.04
N ASP A 534 12.82 1.49 -22.52
CA ASP A 534 11.46 1.75 -22.98
C ASP A 534 10.44 1.63 -21.84
N VAL A 535 9.61 2.67 -21.69
CA VAL A 535 8.60 2.76 -20.63
C VAL A 535 7.25 2.99 -21.27
N ILE A 536 6.31 2.08 -21.02
CA ILE A 536 4.96 2.13 -21.58
C ILE A 536 3.97 2.24 -20.42
N SER A 537 3.33 3.40 -20.28
CA SER A 537 2.26 3.61 -19.31
C SER A 537 0.90 3.39 -19.98
N ALA A 538 0.09 2.47 -19.47
CA ALA A 538 -1.31 2.29 -19.87
C ALA A 538 -2.22 3.11 -18.94
N SER A 539 -3.17 3.87 -19.50
CA SER A 539 -4.26 4.52 -18.74
C SER A 539 -5.47 3.58 -18.60
N GLU A 540 -6.34 3.79 -17.62
CA GLU A 540 -7.58 3.02 -17.32
C GLU A 540 -8.86 3.93 -17.40
N PRO A 541 -10.12 3.40 -17.36
CA PRO A 541 -11.27 3.84 -18.19
C PRO A 541 -12.01 5.16 -17.90
N ASN A 542 -12.68 5.65 -18.95
CA ASN A 542 -13.27 7.00 -19.02
C ASN A 542 -14.81 7.02 -18.90
N PHE A 543 -15.35 8.11 -18.32
CA PHE A 543 -16.79 8.39 -18.13
C PHE A 543 -17.32 9.30 -19.25
N LEU A 544 -18.59 9.19 -19.65
CA LEU A 544 -19.23 10.10 -20.61
C LEU A 544 -20.54 10.68 -20.07
N ALA A 545 -20.64 12.00 -19.95
CA ALA A 545 -21.89 12.71 -19.68
C ALA A 545 -22.36 13.56 -20.88
N ALA A 546 -23.62 13.38 -21.28
CA ALA A 546 -24.33 14.24 -22.26
C ALA A 546 -25.79 14.47 -21.82
N GLY A 547 -26.32 15.67 -22.04
CA GLY A 547 -27.73 15.97 -21.75
C GLY A 547 -28.19 17.39 -22.16
N TYR A 548 -29.03 17.46 -23.20
CA TYR A 548 -29.71 18.67 -23.68
C TYR A 548 -31.22 18.55 -23.52
N GLY A 549 -31.88 19.52 -22.90
CA GLY A 549 -33.34 19.58 -22.91
C GLY A 549 -33.90 20.97 -22.62
N SER A 550 -34.97 21.33 -23.33
CA SER A 550 -35.58 22.67 -23.39
C SER A 550 -36.81 22.87 -22.51
N ARG A 551 -37.25 21.85 -21.76
CA ARG A 551 -38.49 21.89 -20.97
C ARG A 551 -38.35 22.75 -19.71
N LEU A 552 -37.25 22.60 -18.95
CA LEU A 552 -36.95 23.46 -17.80
C LEU A 552 -36.90 24.96 -18.16
N GLN A 553 -36.32 25.32 -19.31
CA GLN A 553 -36.26 26.72 -19.74
C GLN A 553 -37.65 27.31 -20.01
N ARG A 554 -38.58 26.53 -20.61
CA ARG A 554 -39.98 26.95 -20.79
C ARG A 554 -40.71 27.13 -19.46
N ASP A 555 -40.48 26.25 -18.50
CA ASP A 555 -41.09 26.36 -17.17
C ASP A 555 -40.57 27.59 -16.40
N ILE A 556 -39.27 27.92 -16.52
CA ILE A 556 -38.66 29.13 -15.93
C ILE A 556 -39.20 30.41 -16.59
N GLU A 557 -39.42 30.41 -17.90
CA GLU A 557 -40.00 31.54 -18.62
C GLU A 557 -41.48 31.78 -18.29
N GLY A 558 -42.19 30.75 -17.83
CA GLY A 558 -43.58 30.84 -17.36
C GLY A 558 -43.73 31.08 -15.85
N ASP A 559 -42.64 31.15 -15.07
CA ASP A 559 -42.68 31.37 -13.62
C ASP A 559 -42.81 32.85 -13.27
N GLU A 560 -44.00 33.27 -12.83
CA GLU A 560 -44.27 34.66 -12.40
C GLU A 560 -43.61 35.03 -11.07
N SER A 561 -43.08 34.06 -10.30
CA SER A 561 -42.48 34.31 -8.97
C SER A 561 -41.08 34.92 -9.01
N GLY A 562 -40.39 34.84 -10.15
CA GLY A 562 -39.03 35.36 -10.35
C GLY A 562 -37.92 34.61 -9.58
N ARG A 563 -38.28 33.62 -8.77
CA ARG A 563 -37.37 32.89 -7.86
C ARG A 563 -36.30 32.09 -8.58
N PHE A 564 -36.62 31.56 -9.76
CA PHE A 564 -35.74 30.66 -10.54
C PHE A 564 -35.07 31.33 -11.75
N THR A 565 -35.12 32.66 -11.83
CA THR A 565 -34.52 33.45 -12.92
C THR A 565 -33.02 33.21 -13.11
N HIS A 566 -32.30 32.89 -12.03
CA HIS A 566 -30.86 32.57 -12.05
C HIS A 566 -30.53 31.24 -12.76
N LEU A 567 -31.52 30.36 -13.00
CA LEU A 567 -31.36 29.09 -13.72
C LEU A 567 -31.56 29.24 -15.23
N ARG A 568 -31.95 30.43 -15.69
CA ARG A 568 -32.20 30.70 -17.11
C ARG A 568 -30.90 30.61 -17.91
N GLY A 569 -30.94 29.87 -19.01
CA GLY A 569 -29.79 29.66 -19.91
C GLY A 569 -28.70 28.71 -19.38
N VAL A 570 -28.83 28.17 -18.16
CA VAL A 570 -27.87 27.21 -17.61
C VAL A 570 -28.03 25.84 -18.25
N ALA A 571 -26.92 25.21 -18.66
CA ALA A 571 -26.92 23.84 -19.17
C ALA A 571 -27.38 22.84 -18.10
N LYS A 572 -28.17 21.82 -18.48
CA LYS A 572 -28.78 20.86 -17.52
C LYS A 572 -27.77 20.19 -16.59
N ALA A 573 -26.65 19.69 -17.13
CA ALA A 573 -25.60 19.05 -16.34
C ALA A 573 -24.86 20.02 -15.40
N LEU A 574 -24.99 21.33 -15.63
CA LEU A 574 -24.41 22.41 -14.81
C LEU A 574 -25.45 23.07 -13.89
N LEU A 575 -26.69 22.57 -13.83
CA LEU A 575 -27.70 23.11 -12.92
C LEU A 575 -27.21 22.95 -11.47
N PRO A 576 -27.24 24.04 -10.67
CA PRO A 576 -26.75 23.99 -9.30
C PRO A 576 -27.77 23.30 -8.38
N LEU A 577 -27.40 22.21 -7.74
CA LEU A 577 -28.15 21.58 -6.66
C LEU A 577 -27.35 21.76 -5.36
N GLN A 578 -27.94 22.39 -4.33
CA GLN A 578 -27.24 22.77 -3.09
C GLN A 578 -25.92 23.56 -3.33
N GLY A 579 -25.87 24.36 -4.40
CA GLY A 579 -24.71 25.18 -4.74
C GLY A 579 -23.64 24.48 -5.59
N GLU A 580 -23.80 23.19 -5.91
CA GLU A 580 -22.87 22.43 -6.75
C GLU A 580 -23.55 21.98 -8.06
N PRO A 581 -22.88 22.01 -9.22
CA PRO A 581 -23.48 21.52 -10.46
C PRO A 581 -23.81 20.02 -10.38
N LEU A 582 -24.87 19.62 -11.07
CA LEU A 582 -25.34 18.23 -11.13
C LEU A 582 -24.24 17.24 -11.56
N ILE A 583 -23.40 17.59 -12.53
CA ILE A 583 -22.24 16.77 -12.93
C ILE A 583 -21.21 16.61 -11.80
N GLY A 584 -21.09 17.61 -10.92
CA GLY A 584 -20.21 17.55 -9.75
C GLY A 584 -20.58 16.43 -8.78
N HIS A 585 -21.87 16.12 -8.65
CA HIS A 585 -22.33 15.02 -7.79
C HIS A 585 -21.79 13.67 -8.26
N TRP A 586 -21.77 13.45 -9.57
CA TRP A 586 -21.19 12.26 -10.18
C TRP A 586 -19.67 12.23 -10.03
N LEU A 587 -18.98 13.35 -10.28
CA LEU A 587 -17.53 13.46 -10.11
C LEU A 587 -17.09 13.14 -8.67
N ARG A 588 -17.84 13.63 -7.68
CA ARG A 588 -17.57 13.33 -6.26
C ARG A 588 -17.78 11.85 -5.94
N LEU A 589 -18.86 11.26 -6.44
CA LEU A 589 -19.13 9.83 -6.28
C LEU A 589 -18.01 8.97 -6.90
N PHE A 590 -17.49 9.35 -8.08
CA PHE A 590 -16.36 8.66 -8.69
C PHE A 590 -15.05 8.84 -7.93
N ALA A 591 -14.77 10.06 -7.43
CA ALA A 591 -13.58 10.34 -6.63
C ALA A 591 -13.56 9.48 -5.35
N GLN A 592 -14.70 9.29 -4.68
CA GLN A 592 -14.81 8.44 -3.50
C GLN A 592 -14.52 6.95 -3.76
N ILE A 593 -14.70 6.46 -4.99
CA ILE A 593 -14.38 5.07 -5.35
C ILE A 593 -12.88 4.89 -5.60
N GLY A 594 -12.22 5.90 -6.18
CA GLY A 594 -10.80 5.87 -6.52
C GLY A 594 -9.87 5.60 -5.32
N GLU A 595 -10.37 5.87 -4.11
CA GLU A 595 -9.63 5.70 -2.85
C GLU A 595 -9.88 4.34 -2.14
N LEU A 596 -10.77 3.48 -2.65
CA LEU A 596 -11.19 2.26 -1.95
C LEU A 596 -10.72 0.96 -2.64
N PRO A 597 -10.09 0.02 -1.91
CA PRO A 597 -9.70 -1.27 -2.47
C PRO A 597 -10.93 -2.11 -2.84
N LEU A 598 -10.90 -2.73 -4.02
CA LEU A 598 -11.76 -3.85 -4.34
C LEU A 598 -11.27 -5.06 -3.54
N ASP A 599 -12.07 -5.47 -2.55
CA ASP A 599 -11.80 -6.69 -1.78
C ASP A 599 -11.85 -7.91 -2.71
N SER A 600 -10.68 -8.32 -3.20
CA SER A 600 -10.47 -9.65 -3.76
C SER A 600 -9.46 -10.39 -2.89
N ILE A 601 -9.99 -11.34 -2.12
CA ILE A 601 -9.28 -12.45 -1.48
C ILE A 601 -9.28 -13.54 -2.57
N ALA A 602 -8.19 -14.12 -3.08
CA ALA A 602 -6.81 -14.24 -2.61
C ALA A 602 -5.85 -14.55 -3.79
N GLU A 603 -4.56 -14.59 -3.42
CA GLU A 603 -3.38 -15.11 -4.13
C GLU A 603 -2.66 -14.14 -5.08
N LYS A 604 -1.67 -13.46 -4.48
CA LYS A 604 -0.57 -12.70 -5.10
C LYS A 604 -0.95 -11.42 -5.84
N ASP A 605 -0.38 -10.32 -5.34
CA ASP A 605 0.08 -9.16 -6.10
C ASP A 605 -0.94 -8.50 -7.06
N GLU A 606 -1.75 -7.59 -6.52
CA GLU A 606 -2.09 -6.26 -7.08
C GLU A 606 -3.39 -5.74 -6.43
N LYS A 607 -3.31 -4.67 -5.63
CA LYS A 607 -4.50 -3.87 -5.28
C LYS A 607 -4.95 -3.16 -6.57
N GLN A 608 -6.02 -3.63 -7.20
CA GLN A 608 -6.61 -2.92 -8.35
C GLN A 608 -7.43 -1.72 -7.85
N PHE A 609 -6.98 -0.52 -8.19
CA PHE A 609 -7.73 0.71 -8.03
C PHE A 609 -8.43 1.03 -9.35
N ILE A 610 -9.75 1.27 -9.32
CA ILE A 610 -10.46 1.73 -10.52
C ILE A 610 -10.30 3.24 -10.57
N THR A 611 -9.55 3.71 -11.56
CA THR A 611 -9.46 5.15 -11.84
C THR A 611 -10.47 5.51 -12.91
N PHE A 612 -11.35 6.49 -12.63
CA PHE A 612 -12.28 7.03 -13.62
C PHE A 612 -11.72 8.28 -14.25
N ASP A 613 -11.70 8.35 -15.58
CA ASP A 613 -11.32 9.56 -16.30
C ASP A 613 -12.53 10.22 -16.98
N PRO A 614 -13.13 11.25 -16.35
CA PRO A 614 -14.38 11.83 -16.83
C PRO A 614 -14.24 12.61 -18.14
N LEU A 615 -15.12 12.32 -19.10
CA LEU A 615 -15.32 13.01 -20.38
C LEU A 615 -16.73 13.61 -20.45
N VAL A 616 -16.83 14.76 -21.09
CA VAL A 616 -18.09 15.49 -21.25
C VAL A 616 -18.31 15.79 -22.72
N ILE A 617 -19.50 15.49 -23.23
CA ILE A 617 -19.93 16.00 -24.53
C ILE A 617 -20.89 17.14 -24.33
N CYS A 618 -20.61 18.24 -25.03
CA CYS A 618 -21.51 19.36 -25.10
C CYS A 618 -21.75 19.91 -26.50
N ASN A 619 -22.77 20.76 -26.62
CA ASN A 619 -23.09 21.49 -27.82
C ASN A 619 -22.35 22.82 -27.87
N ALA A 620 -22.28 23.43 -29.05
CA ALA A 620 -21.56 24.67 -29.26
C ALA A 620 -22.16 25.83 -28.45
N ALA A 621 -23.48 25.83 -28.22
CA ALA A 621 -24.17 26.86 -27.45
C ALA A 621 -23.76 26.89 -25.96
N ASN A 622 -23.52 25.72 -25.36
CA ASN A 622 -23.17 25.58 -23.95
C ASN A 622 -21.68 25.34 -23.71
N HIS A 623 -20.88 25.14 -24.76
CA HIS A 623 -19.45 24.85 -24.68
C HIS A 623 -18.67 25.86 -23.82
N VAL A 624 -18.96 27.16 -23.96
CA VAL A 624 -18.32 28.21 -23.15
C VAL A 624 -18.64 28.04 -21.66
N GLN A 625 -19.88 27.67 -21.30
CA GLN A 625 -20.27 27.44 -19.91
C GLN A 625 -19.52 26.24 -19.30
N PHE A 626 -19.32 25.17 -20.07
CA PHE A 626 -18.55 24.00 -19.64
C PHE A 626 -17.06 24.32 -19.48
N LEU A 627 -16.46 25.10 -20.38
CA LEU A 627 -15.07 25.55 -20.21
C LEU A 627 -14.90 26.44 -18.98
N SER A 628 -15.82 27.38 -18.73
CA SER A 628 -15.79 28.23 -17.53
C SER A 628 -16.08 27.45 -16.24
N TRP A 629 -16.85 26.36 -16.31
CA TRP A 629 -16.99 25.43 -15.19
C TRP A 629 -15.70 24.65 -14.96
N ALA A 630 -15.06 24.19 -16.03
CA ALA A 630 -13.83 23.41 -15.97
C ALA A 630 -12.67 24.23 -15.35
N GLU A 631 -12.50 25.47 -15.78
CA GLU A 631 -11.52 26.41 -15.22
C GLU A 631 -11.73 26.64 -13.71
N ARG A 632 -12.98 26.78 -13.26
CA ARG A 632 -13.31 27.00 -11.83
C ARG A 632 -13.11 25.76 -10.95
N THR A 633 -13.22 24.56 -11.53
CA THR A 633 -13.17 23.29 -10.79
C THR A 633 -11.86 22.53 -10.98
N GLY A 634 -10.96 23.02 -11.85
CA GLY A 634 -9.72 22.32 -12.20
C GLY A 634 -9.92 21.14 -13.16
N PHE A 635 -11.10 21.01 -13.79
CA PHE A 635 -11.36 19.97 -14.79
C PHE A 635 -10.59 20.28 -16.09
N SER A 636 -10.02 19.26 -16.74
CA SER A 636 -9.27 19.46 -17.99
C SER A 636 -10.20 19.81 -19.14
N ALA A 637 -9.93 20.93 -19.81
CA ALA A 637 -10.68 21.38 -20.98
C ALA A 637 -10.59 20.38 -22.14
N ASP A 638 -9.50 19.60 -22.23
CA ASP A 638 -9.26 18.61 -23.27
C ASP A 638 -10.24 17.42 -23.20
N LYS A 639 -10.93 17.27 -22.06
CA LYS A 639 -11.92 16.23 -21.78
C LYS A 639 -13.36 16.69 -22.11
N ILE A 640 -13.52 17.88 -22.68
CA ILE A 640 -14.81 18.44 -23.10
C ILE A 640 -14.84 18.48 -24.63
N TYR A 641 -15.76 17.72 -25.23
CA TYR A 641 -15.92 17.68 -26.68
C TYR A 641 -17.17 18.43 -27.13
N ASN A 642 -17.02 19.26 -28.17
CA ASN A 642 -18.11 20.00 -28.78
C ASN A 642 -18.65 19.25 -30.01
N ASP A 643 -19.92 18.87 -29.98
CA ASP A 643 -20.60 18.14 -31.07
C ASP A 643 -20.90 19.01 -32.32
N GLY A 644 -20.74 20.33 -32.21
CA GLY A 644 -20.95 21.31 -33.29
C GLY A 644 -22.39 21.80 -33.44
N SER A 645 -23.35 21.30 -32.66
CA SER A 645 -24.75 21.74 -32.71
C SER A 645 -24.96 23.07 -31.98
N THR A 646 -25.69 24.00 -32.59
CA THR A 646 -25.89 25.35 -32.04
C THR A 646 -27.29 25.57 -31.45
N GLU A 647 -28.27 24.79 -31.90
CA GLU A 647 -29.67 24.89 -31.49
C GLU A 647 -30.30 23.50 -31.32
N ASN A 648 -31.38 23.38 -30.54
CA ASN A 648 -32.10 22.11 -30.34
C ASN A 648 -32.64 21.49 -31.64
N SER A 649 -32.90 22.32 -32.66
CA SER A 649 -33.31 21.90 -34.01
C SER A 649 -32.19 21.18 -34.77
N THR A 650 -30.92 21.46 -34.43
CA THR A 650 -29.70 20.93 -35.06
C THR A 650 -29.03 19.82 -34.24
N ARG A 651 -29.65 19.36 -33.15
CA ARG A 651 -29.08 18.36 -32.25
C ARG A 651 -28.80 17.04 -32.96
N LEU A 652 -27.69 16.39 -32.62
CA LEU A 652 -27.33 15.07 -33.16
C LEU A 652 -27.96 13.93 -32.36
N GLY A 653 -28.25 14.17 -31.09
CA GLY A 653 -28.89 13.23 -30.18
C GLY A 653 -27.89 12.42 -29.35
N ALA A 654 -28.29 12.03 -28.14
CA ALA A 654 -27.49 11.37 -27.12
C ALA A 654 -26.81 10.08 -27.60
N VAL A 655 -27.47 9.27 -28.44
CA VAL A 655 -26.88 8.04 -28.99
C VAL A 655 -25.80 8.36 -30.04
N THR A 656 -26.02 9.41 -30.83
CA THR A 656 -25.03 9.89 -31.81
C THR A 656 -23.85 10.55 -31.11
N ASP A 657 -24.11 11.30 -30.04
CA ASP A 657 -23.09 11.93 -29.21
C ASP A 657 -22.21 10.85 -28.56
N LEU A 658 -22.81 9.78 -28.02
CA LEU A 658 -22.06 8.61 -27.54
C LEU A 658 -21.15 8.02 -28.63
N SER A 659 -21.68 7.83 -29.84
CA SER A 659 -20.90 7.36 -31.00
C SER A 659 -19.75 8.34 -31.35
N LEU A 660 -19.99 9.65 -31.32
CA LEU A 660 -18.94 10.65 -31.53
C LEU A 660 -17.87 10.61 -30.44
N ALA A 661 -18.26 10.40 -29.18
CA ALA A 661 -17.33 10.25 -28.06
C ALA A 661 -16.41 9.06 -28.27
N ILE A 662 -16.99 7.90 -28.59
CA ILE A 662 -16.27 6.66 -28.79
C ILE A 662 -15.20 6.85 -29.88
N LYS A 663 -15.55 7.56 -30.95
CA LYS A 663 -14.63 7.86 -32.05
C LYS A 663 -13.58 8.92 -31.69
N HIS A 664 -13.98 10.03 -31.07
CA HIS A 664 -13.08 11.16 -30.79
C HIS A 664 -12.06 10.84 -29.70
N PHE A 665 -12.49 10.17 -28.64
CA PHE A 665 -11.65 9.80 -27.50
C PHE A 665 -11.02 8.39 -27.62
N GLU A 666 -11.21 7.76 -28.79
CA GLU A 666 -10.67 6.44 -29.15
C GLU A 666 -11.06 5.34 -28.13
N LEU A 667 -12.31 5.34 -27.67
CA LEU A 667 -12.77 4.51 -26.55
C LEU A 667 -12.79 3.00 -26.86
N THR A 668 -12.58 2.59 -28.12
CA THR A 668 -12.54 1.18 -28.55
C THR A 668 -11.20 0.48 -28.33
N ASP A 669 -10.16 1.18 -27.86
CA ASP A 669 -8.86 0.56 -27.57
C ASP A 669 -8.92 -0.25 -26.27
N ALA A 670 -9.03 -1.58 -26.39
CA ALA A 670 -9.07 -2.52 -25.27
C ALA A 670 -7.77 -2.55 -24.42
N LYS A 671 -6.66 -1.99 -24.93
CA LYS A 671 -5.42 -1.80 -24.15
C LYS A 671 -5.46 -0.54 -23.30
N LYS A 672 -6.34 0.40 -23.63
CA LYS A 672 -6.51 1.70 -22.95
C LYS A 672 -7.75 1.74 -22.06
N TYR A 673 -8.81 1.03 -22.42
CA TYR A 673 -10.06 1.06 -21.68
C TYR A 673 -10.66 -0.34 -21.58
N LYS A 674 -11.15 -0.72 -20.39
CA LYS A 674 -11.88 -2.00 -20.17
C LYS A 674 -13.38 -1.88 -20.47
N ALA A 675 -13.96 -0.73 -20.13
CA ALA A 675 -15.37 -0.42 -20.32
C ALA A 675 -15.60 1.08 -20.28
N VAL A 676 -16.77 1.54 -20.73
CA VAL A 676 -17.24 2.92 -20.65
C VAL A 676 -18.51 2.95 -19.82
N LEU A 677 -18.55 3.86 -18.84
CA LEU A 677 -19.77 4.15 -18.09
C LEU A 677 -20.45 5.39 -18.69
N VAL A 678 -21.67 5.19 -19.18
CA VAL A 678 -22.49 6.22 -19.82
C VAL A 678 -23.54 6.69 -18.82
N VAL A 679 -23.59 8.00 -18.57
CA VAL A 679 -24.54 8.61 -17.63
C VAL A 679 -25.25 9.78 -18.30
N ALA A 680 -26.58 9.80 -18.23
CA ALA A 680 -27.34 10.97 -18.66
C ALA A 680 -27.08 12.16 -17.73
N GLY A 681 -26.73 13.31 -18.32
CA GLY A 681 -26.37 14.51 -17.59
C GLY A 681 -27.51 15.16 -16.78
N ASP A 682 -28.74 14.65 -16.85
CA ASP A 682 -29.92 15.11 -16.11
C ASP A 682 -30.52 14.08 -15.16
N THR A 683 -29.81 12.98 -14.90
CA THR A 683 -30.25 11.91 -14.00
C THR A 683 -29.47 11.91 -12.68
N LEU A 684 -30.19 11.78 -11.56
CA LEU A 684 -29.66 11.56 -10.22
C LEU A 684 -30.32 10.32 -9.62
N PHE A 685 -29.55 9.39 -9.04
CA PHE A 685 -30.13 8.24 -8.34
C PHE A 685 -30.44 8.56 -6.87
N LEU A 686 -31.34 7.78 -6.29
CA LEU A 686 -31.65 7.85 -4.86
C LEU A 686 -30.51 7.20 -4.02
N GLN A 687 -30.52 7.41 -2.71
CA GLN A 687 -29.38 7.26 -1.77
C GLN A 687 -28.93 5.80 -1.62
N ASP A 688 -29.75 4.83 -2.01
CA ASP A 688 -29.43 3.42 -2.00
C ASP A 688 -28.51 2.97 -3.15
N PHE A 689 -28.27 3.84 -4.14
CA PHE A 689 -27.42 3.49 -5.28
C PHE A 689 -25.93 3.44 -4.91
N SER A 690 -25.39 2.22 -4.84
CA SER A 690 -23.94 1.97 -4.73
C SER A 690 -23.34 1.70 -6.11
N ILE A 691 -22.54 2.65 -6.58
CA ILE A 691 -21.77 2.50 -7.82
C ILE A 691 -20.66 1.43 -7.71
N LYS A 692 -20.14 1.21 -6.50
CA LYS A 692 -19.22 0.10 -6.20
C LYS A 692 -19.87 -1.24 -6.48
N ASP A 693 -21.10 -1.43 -5.99
CA ASP A 693 -21.85 -2.68 -6.15
C ASP A 693 -22.18 -2.90 -7.64
N PHE A 694 -22.55 -1.83 -8.35
CA PHE A 694 -22.83 -1.87 -9.79
C PHE A 694 -21.61 -2.35 -10.60
N ILE A 695 -20.43 -1.82 -10.32
CA ILE A 695 -19.20 -2.18 -11.05
C ILE A 695 -18.67 -3.56 -10.66
N GLN A 696 -18.78 -3.93 -9.38
CA GLN A 696 -18.43 -5.29 -8.93
C GLN A 696 -19.26 -6.35 -9.64
N LEU A 697 -20.55 -6.08 -9.87
CA LEU A 697 -21.42 -6.98 -10.59
C LEU A 697 -21.02 -7.08 -12.07
N ALA A 698 -20.70 -5.95 -12.71
CA ALA A 698 -20.24 -5.89 -14.09
C ALA A 698 -18.92 -6.68 -14.30
N ASN A 699 -18.05 -6.70 -13.29
CA ASN A 699 -16.76 -7.41 -13.32
C ASN A 699 -16.79 -8.83 -12.72
N SER A 700 -17.97 -9.40 -12.50
CA SER A 700 -18.10 -10.73 -11.87
C SER A 700 -17.45 -11.85 -12.70
N LYS A 701 -16.40 -12.50 -12.15
CA LYS A 701 -15.65 -13.61 -12.79
C LYS A 701 -16.44 -14.93 -12.93
N THR A 702 -17.73 -14.95 -12.62
CA THR A 702 -18.59 -16.15 -12.72
C THR A 702 -18.94 -16.52 -14.16
N ARG A 703 -18.67 -15.65 -15.14
CA ARG A 703 -18.89 -15.92 -16.56
C ARG A 703 -17.62 -15.74 -17.38
N THR A 704 -17.50 -16.55 -18.43
CA THR A 704 -16.39 -16.55 -19.39
C THR A 704 -16.55 -15.52 -20.50
N THR A 705 -17.71 -14.89 -20.64
CA THR A 705 -18.02 -13.92 -21.70
C THR A 705 -18.22 -12.51 -21.13
N PRO A 706 -17.59 -11.47 -21.72
CA PRO A 706 -17.85 -10.08 -21.35
C PRO A 706 -19.33 -9.72 -21.59
N HIS A 707 -19.89 -8.83 -20.78
CA HIS A 707 -21.31 -8.47 -20.83
C HIS A 707 -21.57 -7.02 -20.44
N GLY A 708 -22.63 -6.43 -21.00
CA GLY A 708 -23.07 -5.08 -20.66
C GLY A 708 -23.93 -5.08 -19.41
N LEU A 709 -23.97 -3.97 -18.68
CA LEU A 709 -24.82 -3.79 -17.51
C LEU A 709 -25.59 -2.48 -17.61
N VAL A 710 -26.89 -2.51 -17.33
CA VAL A 710 -27.75 -1.32 -17.26
C VAL A 710 -28.40 -1.23 -15.88
N ALA A 711 -28.73 -0.01 -15.44
CA ALA A 711 -29.58 0.14 -14.25
C ALA A 711 -31.06 -0.06 -14.63
N SER A 712 -31.91 -0.39 -13.65
CA SER A 712 -33.36 -0.45 -13.78
C SER A 712 -34.06 -0.08 -12.47
N TYR A 713 -35.28 0.45 -12.54
CA TYR A 713 -36.09 0.73 -11.36
C TYR A 713 -37.55 0.38 -11.61
N ARG A 714 -38.32 0.13 -10.55
CA ARG A 714 -39.73 -0.22 -10.68
C ARG A 714 -40.60 1.03 -10.83
N VAL A 715 -41.44 1.10 -11.85
CA VAL A 715 -42.44 2.18 -11.99
C VAL A 715 -43.62 1.95 -11.05
N ALA A 716 -44.04 3.00 -10.34
CA ALA A 716 -45.10 2.92 -9.33
C ALA A 716 -46.52 2.91 -9.93
N ARG A 717 -46.72 3.57 -11.08
CA ARG A 717 -48.02 3.63 -11.77
C ARG A 717 -47.88 3.10 -13.18
N ASP A 718 -48.87 2.34 -13.62
CA ASP A 718 -48.93 1.78 -14.97
C ASP A 718 -48.78 2.86 -16.05
N ILE A 719 -49.38 4.03 -15.87
CA ILE A 719 -49.29 5.12 -16.85
C ILE A 719 -47.88 5.66 -17.07
N ASP A 720 -46.96 5.41 -16.14
CA ASP A 720 -45.57 5.86 -16.24
C ASP A 720 -44.74 4.97 -17.21
N THR A 721 -45.26 3.82 -17.67
CA THR A 721 -44.64 3.04 -18.76
C THR A 721 -44.62 3.81 -20.08
N LEU A 722 -45.57 4.72 -20.31
CA LEU A 722 -45.61 5.57 -21.51
C LEU A 722 -44.49 6.62 -21.56
N LYS A 723 -43.73 6.78 -20.46
CA LYS A 723 -42.70 7.82 -20.34
C LYS A 723 -41.28 7.28 -20.46
N THR A 724 -41.08 5.97 -20.31
CA THR A 724 -39.75 5.35 -20.18
C THR A 724 -39.65 4.02 -20.94
N GLY A 725 -38.44 3.58 -21.25
CA GLY A 725 -38.22 2.24 -21.81
C GLY A 725 -38.41 1.17 -20.73
N ILE A 726 -39.22 0.16 -21.00
CA ILE A 726 -39.50 -0.96 -20.09
C ILE A 726 -38.72 -2.19 -20.55
N ILE A 727 -37.97 -2.81 -19.63
CA ILE A 727 -37.21 -4.04 -19.88
C ILE A 727 -37.97 -5.27 -19.43
N GLU A 728 -37.77 -6.36 -20.16
CA GLU A 728 -38.12 -7.70 -19.73
C GLU A 728 -36.86 -8.47 -19.37
N VAL A 729 -36.94 -9.28 -18.32
CA VAL A 729 -35.80 -9.99 -17.77
C VAL A 729 -36.07 -11.49 -17.71
N ASN A 730 -35.02 -12.28 -17.90
CA ASN A 730 -35.04 -13.70 -17.60
C ASN A 730 -34.51 -13.91 -16.16
N VAL A 731 -35.39 -14.34 -15.26
CA VAL A 731 -35.08 -14.53 -13.84
C VAL A 731 -34.14 -15.72 -13.60
N ASP A 732 -34.16 -16.72 -14.50
CA ASP A 732 -33.31 -17.91 -14.42
C ASP A 732 -31.85 -17.60 -14.81
N ASP A 733 -31.64 -16.56 -15.63
CA ASP A 733 -30.33 -16.14 -16.10
C ASP A 733 -29.83 -14.91 -15.33
N ARG A 734 -29.19 -15.19 -14.18
CA ARG A 734 -28.74 -14.17 -13.21
C ARG A 734 -27.22 -14.09 -13.04
N VAL A 735 -26.76 -12.91 -12.68
CA VAL A 735 -25.38 -12.59 -12.30
C VAL A 735 -25.37 -12.16 -10.84
N VAL A 736 -24.41 -12.66 -10.06
CA VAL A 736 -24.30 -12.39 -8.62
C VAL A 736 -22.86 -11.99 -8.31
N ALA A 737 -22.66 -10.96 -7.49
CA ALA A 737 -21.34 -10.58 -7.01
C ALA A 737 -20.74 -11.70 -6.12
N ARG A 738 -19.47 -12.07 -6.33
CA ARG A 738 -18.80 -13.08 -5.48
C ARG A 738 -18.55 -12.52 -4.07
N ASN A 739 -18.65 -13.38 -3.06
CA ASN A 739 -18.48 -13.14 -1.59
C ASN A 739 -19.70 -12.65 -0.78
N TRP A 740 -20.92 -12.71 -1.30
CA TRP A 740 -22.12 -12.60 -0.45
C TRP A 740 -22.66 -14.00 -0.11
N ASN A 741 -22.38 -14.49 1.11
CA ASN A 741 -23.11 -15.64 1.64
C ASN A 741 -24.59 -15.24 1.75
N ILE A 742 -25.47 -15.96 1.05
CA ILE A 742 -26.94 -15.86 1.25
C ILE A 742 -27.24 -16.48 2.63
N GLY A 743 -26.97 -15.70 3.68
CA GLY A 743 -27.40 -16.00 5.04
C GLY A 743 -28.89 -15.72 5.16
N ALA A 744 -29.61 -16.66 5.77
CA ALA A 744 -31.05 -16.60 6.01
C ALA A 744 -31.51 -15.25 6.58
N GLY A 745 -32.08 -14.43 5.69
CA GLY A 745 -32.80 -13.19 5.96
C GLY A 745 -33.86 -13.07 4.86
N SER A 746 -35.02 -12.53 5.21
CA SER A 746 -36.23 -12.43 4.36
C SER A 746 -35.94 -12.06 2.91
N GLU A 747 -36.56 -12.79 1.97
CA GLU A 747 -36.35 -12.70 0.51
C GLU A 747 -36.64 -11.31 -0.11
N GLU A 748 -37.26 -10.39 0.62
CA GLU A 748 -37.71 -9.11 0.07
C GLU A 748 -36.60 -8.05 -0.04
N ASP A 749 -35.55 -8.07 0.78
CA ASP A 749 -34.49 -7.03 0.79
C ASP A 749 -33.25 -7.35 -0.09
N ASN A 750 -33.21 -8.52 -0.75
CA ASN A 750 -32.02 -9.03 -1.45
C ASN A 750 -31.92 -8.67 -2.96
N HIS A 751 -32.83 -7.84 -3.49
CA HIS A 751 -32.96 -7.62 -4.94
C HIS A 751 -31.92 -6.68 -5.56
N SER A 752 -31.24 -5.83 -4.79
CA SER A 752 -30.30 -4.83 -5.33
C SER A 752 -28.93 -5.39 -5.74
N ARG A 753 -28.62 -6.64 -5.39
CA ARG A 753 -27.27 -7.23 -5.51
C ARG A 753 -27.19 -8.43 -6.47
N VAL A 754 -28.28 -8.66 -7.21
CA VAL A 754 -28.40 -9.68 -8.27
C VAL A 754 -28.80 -8.98 -9.56
N GLY A 755 -28.07 -9.26 -10.64
CA GLY A 755 -28.41 -8.77 -11.96
C GLY A 755 -29.13 -9.83 -12.78
N TYR A 756 -30.16 -9.44 -13.54
CA TYR A 756 -30.92 -10.36 -14.39
C TYR A 756 -30.66 -10.08 -15.87
N ARG A 757 -30.63 -11.12 -16.71
CA ARG A 757 -30.44 -10.94 -18.14
C ARG A 757 -31.63 -10.22 -18.75
N VAL A 758 -31.37 -9.16 -19.51
CA VAL A 758 -32.39 -8.47 -20.28
C VAL A 758 -32.69 -9.30 -21.53
N THR A 759 -33.96 -9.60 -21.78
CA THR A 759 -34.43 -10.35 -22.96
C THR A 759 -34.98 -9.43 -24.03
N SER A 760 -35.65 -8.35 -23.62
CA SER A 760 -36.24 -7.36 -24.52
C SER A 760 -36.30 -6.00 -23.82
N LEU A 761 -36.34 -4.92 -24.61
CA LEU A 761 -36.67 -3.59 -24.14
C LEU A 761 -37.68 -2.96 -25.11
N MET A 762 -38.78 -2.47 -24.56
CA MET A 762 -39.83 -1.76 -25.28
C MET A 762 -39.79 -0.28 -24.92
N GLU A 763 -39.62 0.58 -25.91
CA GLU A 763 -39.57 2.04 -25.70
C GLU A 763 -40.98 2.59 -25.54
N LYS A 764 -41.31 3.08 -24.34
CA LYS A 764 -42.59 3.76 -24.00
C LYS A 764 -43.85 2.94 -24.36
N PRO A 765 -43.95 1.66 -23.93
CA PRO A 765 -45.08 0.81 -24.29
C PRO A 765 -46.36 1.23 -23.56
N ASP A 766 -47.49 0.96 -24.22
CA ASP A 766 -48.78 1.00 -23.55
C ASP A 766 -48.81 -0.05 -22.40
N PRO A 767 -49.42 0.25 -21.25
CA PRO A 767 -49.42 -0.65 -20.10
C PRO A 767 -50.02 -2.04 -20.39
N SER A 768 -50.83 -2.17 -21.44
CA SER A 768 -51.42 -3.44 -21.89
C SER A 768 -50.45 -4.35 -22.64
N VAL A 769 -49.34 -3.81 -23.16
CA VAL A 769 -48.40 -4.52 -24.04
C VAL A 769 -47.40 -5.36 -23.25
N THR A 770 -47.07 -4.97 -22.02
CA THR A 770 -46.14 -5.71 -21.15
C THR A 770 -46.63 -5.73 -19.71
N THR A 771 -46.38 -6.84 -19.02
CA THR A 771 -46.62 -6.98 -17.57
C THR A 771 -45.41 -6.52 -16.75
N SER A 772 -44.25 -6.30 -17.39
CA SER A 772 -43.08 -5.77 -16.71
C SER A 772 -43.29 -4.32 -16.28
N ARG A 773 -42.72 -3.96 -15.14
CA ARG A 773 -42.71 -2.59 -14.60
C ARG A 773 -41.29 -2.12 -14.30
N LEU A 774 -40.29 -2.74 -14.92
CA LEU A 774 -38.88 -2.35 -14.79
C LEU A 774 -38.53 -1.34 -15.87
N ALA A 775 -38.34 -0.08 -15.49
CA ALA A 775 -37.89 0.99 -16.38
C ALA A 775 -36.35 1.03 -16.44
N CYS A 776 -35.80 1.30 -17.61
CA CYS A 776 -34.36 1.46 -17.85
C CYS A 776 -33.98 2.95 -17.92
N PRO A 777 -33.33 3.52 -16.90
CA PRO A 777 -32.69 4.82 -17.01
C PRO A 777 -31.45 4.76 -17.91
N CYS A 778 -31.02 5.92 -18.41
CA CYS A 778 -29.80 6.04 -19.21
C CYS A 778 -28.57 6.04 -18.30
N PHE A 779 -28.22 4.84 -17.82
CA PHE A 779 -27.03 4.56 -17.03
C PHE A 779 -26.50 3.18 -17.42
N TYR A 780 -25.44 3.16 -18.24
CA TYR A 780 -24.97 1.96 -18.93
C TYR A 780 -23.49 1.72 -18.67
N TYR A 781 -23.12 0.48 -18.38
CA TYR A 781 -21.76 -0.02 -18.43
C TYR A 781 -21.59 -0.83 -19.72
N LEU A 782 -20.76 -0.31 -20.61
CA LEU A 782 -20.49 -0.90 -21.92
C LEU A 782 -19.03 -1.36 -21.96
N PRO A 783 -18.74 -2.67 -21.94
CA PRO A 783 -17.40 -3.18 -22.17
C PRO A 783 -16.85 -2.70 -23.51
N THR A 784 -15.53 -2.58 -23.62
CA THR A 784 -14.86 -2.07 -24.82
C THR A 784 -15.21 -2.89 -26.07
N GLU A 785 -15.44 -4.19 -25.91
CA GLU A 785 -15.85 -5.11 -26.98
C GLU A 785 -17.25 -4.79 -27.53
N SER A 786 -18.11 -4.15 -26.72
CA SER A 786 -19.47 -3.77 -27.11
C SER A 786 -19.56 -2.38 -27.73
N LEU A 787 -18.54 -1.54 -27.61
CA LEU A 787 -18.55 -0.16 -28.13
C LEU A 787 -18.67 -0.07 -29.67
N PRO A 788 -18.03 -0.96 -30.48
CA PRO A 788 -18.24 -0.97 -31.92
C PRO A 788 -19.72 -1.16 -32.33
N LEU A 789 -20.49 -1.89 -31.52
CA LEU A 789 -21.91 -2.15 -31.76
C LEU A 789 -22.75 -0.86 -31.67
N VAL A 790 -22.30 0.15 -30.93
CA VAL A 790 -22.95 1.47 -30.89
C VAL A 790 -22.84 2.17 -32.24
N HIS A 791 -21.69 2.08 -32.91
CA HIS A 791 -21.52 2.62 -34.27
C HIS A 791 -22.38 1.87 -35.28
N GLU A 792 -22.43 0.54 -35.19
CA GLU A 792 -23.27 -0.28 -36.07
C GLU A 792 -24.76 0.08 -35.95
N TYR A 793 -25.26 0.29 -34.74
CA TYR A 793 -26.63 0.76 -34.51
C TYR A 793 -26.90 2.11 -35.22
N VAL A 794 -26.01 3.09 -35.04
CA VAL A 794 -26.17 4.42 -35.67
C VAL A 794 -26.15 4.30 -37.20
N ASP A 795 -25.24 3.52 -37.76
CA ASP A 795 -25.13 3.28 -39.20
C ASP A 795 -26.36 2.56 -39.76
N GLU A 796 -26.86 1.54 -39.05
CA GLU A 796 -28.04 0.77 -39.47
C GLU A 796 -29.30 1.64 -39.47
N SER A 797 -29.51 2.46 -38.43
CA SER A 797 -30.64 3.39 -38.37
C SER A 797 -30.57 4.45 -39.48
N VAL A 798 -29.37 4.94 -39.82
CA VAL A 798 -29.19 5.86 -40.97
C VAL A 798 -29.53 5.16 -42.29
N ARG A 799 -29.08 3.91 -42.49
CA ARG A 799 -29.41 3.14 -43.71
C ARG A 799 -30.91 2.83 -43.84
N LYS A 800 -31.60 2.61 -42.72
CA LYS A 800 -33.06 2.38 -42.68
C LYS A 800 -33.89 3.62 -42.93
N GLY A 801 -33.28 4.81 -42.91
CA GLY A 801 -33.98 6.08 -43.05
C GLY A 801 -34.77 6.48 -41.79
N ASP A 802 -34.37 5.98 -40.62
CA ASP A 802 -35.01 6.35 -39.36
C ASP A 802 -34.81 7.85 -39.08
N GLY A 803 -35.89 8.54 -38.68
CA GLY A 803 -35.81 9.95 -38.28
C GLY A 803 -34.97 10.16 -37.01
N LEU A 804 -34.51 11.39 -36.78
CA LEU A 804 -33.66 11.74 -35.63
C LEU A 804 -34.24 11.29 -34.28
N GLU A 805 -35.54 11.48 -34.07
CA GLU A 805 -36.22 11.06 -32.82
C GLU A 805 -36.23 9.54 -32.62
N ALA A 806 -36.26 8.78 -33.72
CA ALA A 806 -36.22 7.32 -33.69
C ALA A 806 -34.81 6.78 -33.39
N ARG A 807 -33.76 7.50 -33.79
CA ARG A 807 -32.35 7.19 -33.55
C ARG A 807 -31.84 7.65 -32.18
N ASP A 808 -32.40 8.75 -31.67
CA ASP A 808 -31.99 9.41 -30.42
C ASP A 808 -32.57 8.75 -29.15
N ALA A 809 -33.52 7.84 -29.30
CA ALA A 809 -34.12 7.14 -28.16
C ALA A 809 -33.12 6.14 -27.54
N SER A 810 -32.54 6.50 -26.39
CA SER A 810 -31.52 5.68 -25.71
C SER A 810 -31.99 4.28 -25.33
N GLY A 811 -33.29 4.06 -25.09
CA GLY A 811 -33.82 2.72 -24.87
C GLY A 811 -33.86 1.85 -26.14
N ARG A 812 -33.96 2.44 -27.34
CA ARG A 812 -33.87 1.68 -28.60
C ARG A 812 -32.46 1.18 -28.88
N LEU A 813 -31.43 1.92 -28.49
CA LEU A 813 -30.04 1.44 -28.51
C LEU A 813 -29.92 0.17 -27.65
N VAL A 814 -30.42 0.20 -26.41
CA VAL A 814 -30.38 -0.96 -25.52
C VAL A 814 -31.22 -2.12 -26.08
N ALA A 815 -32.40 -1.86 -26.64
CA ALA A 815 -33.24 -2.88 -27.28
C ALA A 815 -32.53 -3.56 -28.47
N TRP A 816 -31.68 -2.83 -29.19
CA TRP A 816 -30.88 -3.37 -30.28
C TRP A 816 -29.64 -4.12 -29.74
N LEU A 817 -28.93 -3.56 -28.74
CA LEU A 817 -27.78 -4.18 -28.10
C LEU A 817 -28.13 -5.55 -27.48
N VAL A 818 -29.27 -5.66 -26.79
CA VAL A 818 -29.75 -6.92 -26.17
C VAL A 818 -29.86 -8.07 -27.18
N LYS A 819 -30.12 -7.77 -28.46
CA LYS A 819 -30.21 -8.79 -29.53
C LYS A 819 -28.84 -9.24 -30.04
N HIS A 820 -27.81 -8.41 -29.89
CA HIS A 820 -26.48 -8.62 -30.47
C HIS A 820 -25.40 -8.89 -29.43
N TYR A 821 -25.67 -8.60 -28.15
CA TYR A 821 -24.72 -8.71 -27.05
C TYR A 821 -25.44 -9.00 -25.72
N PRO A 822 -24.87 -9.83 -24.82
CA PRO A 822 -25.49 -10.09 -23.52
C PRO A 822 -25.48 -8.82 -22.65
N VAL A 823 -26.67 -8.38 -22.23
CA VAL A 823 -26.87 -7.24 -21.34
C VAL A 823 -27.66 -7.68 -20.12
N TYR A 824 -27.20 -7.29 -18.94
CA TYR A 824 -27.86 -7.55 -17.66
C TYR A 824 -28.36 -6.24 -17.05
N THR A 825 -29.31 -6.35 -16.13
CA THR A 825 -29.86 -5.20 -15.42
C THR A 825 -29.69 -5.33 -13.91
N VAL A 826 -29.45 -4.21 -13.22
CA VAL A 826 -29.46 -4.12 -11.74
C VAL A 826 -30.61 -3.25 -11.28
N SER A 827 -31.34 -3.68 -10.24
CA SER A 827 -32.41 -2.87 -9.68
C SER A 827 -31.88 -1.81 -8.72
N VAL A 828 -32.32 -0.56 -8.91
CA VAL A 828 -32.12 0.57 -8.01
C VAL A 828 -33.49 1.05 -7.49
N SER A 829 -33.56 1.69 -6.31
CA SER A 829 -34.85 2.12 -5.76
C SER A 829 -35.59 3.13 -6.65
N GLY A 830 -34.85 3.95 -7.39
CA GLY A 830 -35.42 4.96 -8.28
C GLY A 830 -34.41 5.99 -8.74
N ARG A 831 -34.89 6.93 -9.56
CA ARG A 831 -34.14 8.08 -10.04
C ARG A 831 -34.97 9.35 -10.03
N LEU A 832 -34.29 10.49 -9.97
CA LEU A 832 -34.81 11.81 -10.27
C LEU A 832 -34.32 12.22 -11.66
N ASP A 833 -35.27 12.45 -12.57
CA ASP A 833 -35.03 12.90 -13.94
C ASP A 833 -35.35 14.41 -14.01
N ILE A 834 -34.30 15.23 -14.08
CA ILE A 834 -34.40 16.70 -13.95
C ILE A 834 -34.77 17.31 -15.31
N GLY A 835 -36.04 17.09 -15.68
CA GLY A 835 -36.60 17.53 -16.96
C GLY A 835 -37.26 18.92 -16.93
N GLY A 836 -37.89 19.29 -15.82
CA GLY A 836 -38.66 20.53 -15.63
C GLY A 836 -38.52 21.13 -14.22
N LEU A 837 -39.22 22.23 -13.96
CA LEU A 837 -39.02 22.99 -12.71
C LEU A 837 -39.46 22.21 -11.46
N GLU A 838 -40.56 21.47 -11.54
CA GLU A 838 -41.04 20.60 -10.46
C GLU A 838 -40.03 19.52 -10.08
N SER A 839 -39.45 18.84 -11.08
CA SER A 839 -38.40 17.82 -10.85
C SER A 839 -37.10 18.41 -10.30
N TYR A 840 -36.77 19.65 -10.67
CA TYR A 840 -35.63 20.35 -10.10
C TYR A 840 -35.84 20.67 -8.61
N ILE A 841 -37.02 21.19 -8.23
CA ILE A 841 -37.36 21.44 -6.82
C ILE A 841 -37.36 20.14 -6.01
N ALA A 842 -37.87 19.06 -6.59
CA ALA A 842 -37.84 17.74 -5.96
C ALA A 842 -36.40 17.27 -5.69
N ALA A 843 -35.49 17.44 -6.66
CA ALA A 843 -34.06 17.12 -6.50
C ALA A 843 -33.37 18.02 -5.46
N GLU A 844 -33.70 19.31 -5.44
CA GLU A 844 -33.15 20.27 -4.48
C GLU A 844 -33.56 19.94 -3.04
N ASN A 845 -34.82 19.54 -2.82
CA ASN A 845 -35.32 19.12 -1.52
C ASN A 845 -34.78 17.74 -1.12
N TYR A 846 -34.61 16.84 -2.09
CA TYR A 846 -34.07 15.51 -1.85
C TYR A 846 -32.63 15.55 -1.32
N LEU A 847 -31.80 16.46 -1.83
CA LEU A 847 -30.42 16.63 -1.36
C LEU A 847 -30.28 17.44 -0.06
N LYS A 848 -31.34 18.12 0.39
CA LYS A 848 -31.37 18.82 1.70
C LYS A 848 -31.68 17.88 2.86
N ASN A 849 -32.42 16.80 2.60
CA ASN A 849 -32.84 15.80 3.57
C ASN A 849 -31.85 14.64 3.61
#